data_AF-A0A7I8VYD7-F1
#
_entry.id   AF-A0A7I8VYD7-F1
#
_cell.length_a   1.000
_cell.length_b   1.000
_cell.length_c   1.000
_cell.angle_alpha   90.00
_cell.angle_beta   90.00
_cell.angle_gamma   90.00
#
_symmetry.space_group_name_H-M   'P 1'
#
loop_
_entity.id
_entity.type
_entity.pdbx_description
1 polymer ?
#
loop_
_entity_poly.entity_id
_entity_poly.type
_entity_poly.pdbx_seq_one_letter_code
_entity_poly.pdbx_strand_id
1 'polypeptide(L)'
;MIPQECLGESKQLNADVGGEITSPNYPRKYPTSLDCEYIVKSSTGKVKIDFDDFDVEEDHSGDCEYDYLEITYVSNGSPVKSTKYCGNKKPASLSTNYDTVRVKFHSDAFTSNNKGFKLTYSATGKQQEYRPIAGCDGRQTVVSDPDVRLVGPLTTSGQYPPNSDCYFLIQAPTGYHVSLKFDQFDIQSSFACREDSIEIYDGPNEASDPSIGPFCNNNKPKNGYIDFDKNSALVHFSSNENGGGSGFIIKFQFVKNPVPTTTPRPTTTKAPVPTTPEPTVSFHKLSKDVLKRTPGCNGSPKKITTESGFKSPIVSSANVVPSNADCSYLIEAPEDKLIEFGFSFFDFGSLKCDTDYVEIFDGDSASATSLAKVCNGHKLQPEEILPSSGRHLFIRLVSSSNPSGAGFEGVITFIKKSLSSEILAKTPGCQGSPAKITSSSKMLVSPGYGVLDTYPEDANCQWLIEAPADFVVRLTFKTFDIEEEFSCLFDSLTAYDGQNFDERVLLGKYCNEHSPTSEGITSSNNKLLLQFASDGTNSFKGFEAKIEFIKRDYIRKVHPGCGGKTLTLTAPEGEFRSPMYNVEKQYPNMARCAWSIEVVSGKLVHLTFSMFSVEETMGCTNDHVNIYEVIDGEKKLLKRLCGDEIPDEITASNNKLYIEFKSDATVMDKGFIATYSQKDVPTVETCGSPKILPKFGRIVGGIEANPHSWPWQISLRAQTQRSYTNDDYGHVCGGSIINSRWIVTAAHCVNGGKNYPMNFWRILVGEHDRSKTDRSQKYHKVDKLIIHENYDTRGYHNDIALFKTTTEIKFNNEVQPICLTKEHVEADKLCFTTGWGATHFGDSKGSAKLQQVILPVVGHEQCSKPDYLGMSVNKKEMVCAGYPEGQKDACQGDSGGPLVCSKGPDGRYYLHGITSWGVGCAMAKKPGVFTRVSSYVDWINAQISKNS
;
A
#
# COMPACT_ATOMS: atom_id res chain seq x y z
N MET A 1 45.92 17.05 44.02
CA MET A 1 45.83 16.05 42.94
C MET A 1 44.62 16.41 42.11
N ILE A 2 44.81 16.65 40.82
CA ILE A 2 43.71 16.81 39.86
C ILE A 2 43.07 15.43 39.69
N PRO A 3 41.73 15.29 39.76
CA PRO A 3 41.07 14.01 39.53
C PRO A 3 41.43 13.45 38.16
N GLN A 4 41.61 12.13 38.06
CA GLN A 4 42.00 11.46 36.82
C GLN A 4 41.03 11.76 35.65
N GLU A 5 39.77 12.03 35.96
CA GLU A 5 38.68 12.36 35.01
C GLU A 5 38.81 13.76 34.37
N CYS A 6 39.76 14.59 34.81
CA CYS A 6 39.99 15.94 34.31
C CYS A 6 41.40 16.11 33.69
N LEU A 7 42.04 15.00 33.31
CA LEU A 7 43.38 14.96 32.69
C LEU A 7 43.35 14.91 31.15
N GLY A 8 42.23 15.29 30.53
CA GLY A 8 42.08 15.39 29.08
C GLY A 8 41.47 14.18 28.35
N GLU A 9 41.09 13.11 29.07
CA GLU A 9 40.30 12.00 28.51
C GLU A 9 38.80 12.15 28.86
N SER A 10 37.92 12.11 27.85
CA SER A 10 36.48 12.23 28.04
C SER A 10 35.87 10.96 28.63
N LYS A 11 35.14 11.08 29.74
CA LYS A 11 34.47 9.95 30.39
C LYS A 11 33.12 9.63 29.71
N GLN A 12 32.96 8.40 29.23
CA GLN A 12 31.71 7.94 28.61
C GLN A 12 30.70 7.51 29.68
N LEU A 13 29.47 7.99 29.59
CA LEU A 13 28.37 7.73 30.53
C LEU A 13 27.13 7.25 29.76
N ASN A 14 26.46 6.22 30.30
CA ASN A 14 25.25 5.67 29.69
C ASN A 14 24.01 6.33 30.32
N ALA A 15 23.30 7.14 29.55
CA ALA A 15 22.06 7.79 29.97
C ALA A 15 20.94 6.80 30.26
N ASP A 16 20.93 5.62 29.65
CA ASP A 16 19.85 4.63 29.82
C ASP A 16 19.83 4.01 31.23
N VAL A 17 20.94 4.10 31.97
CA VAL A 17 21.06 3.67 33.37
C VAL A 17 20.76 4.83 34.34
N GLY A 18 20.80 6.06 33.83
CA GLY A 18 20.79 7.27 34.63
C GLY A 18 22.06 7.43 35.48
N GLY A 19 22.26 8.62 36.03
CA GLY A 19 23.37 8.88 36.93
C GLY A 19 23.50 10.33 37.33
N GLU A 20 24.56 10.64 38.07
CA GLU A 20 24.87 11.99 38.53
C GLU A 20 26.29 12.40 38.11
N ILE A 21 26.47 13.69 37.83
CA ILE A 21 27.77 14.33 37.60
C ILE A 21 27.90 15.46 38.61
N THR A 22 29.03 15.49 39.30
CA THR A 22 29.38 16.55 40.23
C THR A 22 30.71 17.18 39.85
N SER A 23 30.87 18.47 40.12
CA SER A 23 32.18 19.11 40.03
C SER A 23 33.16 18.47 41.02
N PRO A 24 34.46 18.38 40.72
CA PRO A 24 35.44 17.86 41.65
C PRO A 24 35.37 18.51 43.03
N ASN A 25 35.42 17.69 44.09
CA ASN A 25 35.27 18.04 45.50
C ASN A 25 33.88 18.50 45.97
N TYR A 26 32.86 18.55 45.12
CA TYR A 26 31.48 18.89 45.53
C TYR A 26 31.03 18.05 46.74
N PRO A 27 30.38 18.63 47.77
CA PRO A 27 29.88 20.01 47.85
C PRO A 27 30.90 21.04 48.37
N ARG A 28 32.19 20.68 48.47
CA ARG A 28 33.28 21.62 48.77
C ARG A 28 33.77 22.30 47.49
N LYS A 29 34.52 23.40 47.64
CA LYS A 29 35.01 24.19 46.52
C LYS A 29 35.79 23.36 45.50
N TYR A 30 35.53 23.62 44.22
CA TYR A 30 36.24 22.96 43.13
C TYR A 30 37.67 23.52 42.97
N PRO A 31 38.64 22.70 42.55
CA PRO A 31 40.00 23.13 42.20
C PRO A 31 40.07 24.10 41.01
N THR A 32 41.16 24.87 40.95
CA THR A 32 41.52 25.70 39.78
C THR A 32 42.12 24.85 38.66
N SER A 33 42.06 25.36 37.42
CA SER A 33 42.70 24.79 36.22
C SER A 33 42.18 23.40 35.88
N LEU A 34 40.87 23.21 35.97
CA LEU A 34 40.20 21.96 35.60
C LEU A 34 39.70 22.02 34.16
N ASP A 35 39.85 20.90 33.45
CA ASP A 35 39.16 20.63 32.19
C ASP A 35 38.60 19.20 32.26
N CYS A 36 37.37 19.09 32.74
CA CYS A 36 36.67 17.80 32.88
C CYS A 36 35.66 17.65 31.73
N GLU A 37 35.65 16.51 31.04
CA GLU A 37 34.70 16.24 29.96
C GLU A 37 33.98 14.91 30.15
N TYR A 38 32.65 14.94 30.03
CA TYR A 38 31.77 13.79 30.10
C TYR A 38 30.93 13.69 28.83
N ILE A 39 30.82 12.48 28.27
CA ILE A 39 29.97 12.19 27.11
C ILE A 39 28.84 11.28 27.57
N VAL A 40 27.64 11.84 27.65
CA VAL A 40 26.42 11.16 28.05
C VAL A 40 25.70 10.69 26.78
N LYS A 41 25.58 9.36 26.60
CA LYS A 41 24.98 8.76 25.41
C LYS A 41 23.77 7.90 25.78
N SER A 42 22.68 8.00 25.02
CA SER A 42 21.48 7.16 25.14
C SER A 42 21.33 6.27 23.90
N SER A 43 20.91 5.03 24.11
CA SER A 43 20.46 4.14 23.03
C SER A 43 19.01 4.40 22.59
N THR A 44 18.28 5.27 23.31
CA THR A 44 16.85 5.54 23.13
C THR A 44 16.55 6.89 22.45
N GLY A 45 17.59 7.65 22.08
CA GLY A 45 17.49 8.81 21.18
C GLY A 45 17.33 10.18 21.84
N LYS A 46 17.07 10.27 23.15
CA LYS A 46 16.99 11.55 23.87
C LYS A 46 17.65 11.49 25.24
N VAL A 47 18.38 12.53 25.61
CA VAL A 47 19.00 12.70 26.94
C VAL A 47 18.33 13.87 27.68
N LYS A 48 18.04 13.68 28.96
CA LYS A 48 17.57 14.70 29.90
C LYS A 48 18.68 15.01 30.91
N ILE A 49 18.87 16.29 31.22
CA ILE A 49 19.79 16.80 32.24
C ILE A 49 18.99 17.67 33.21
N ASP A 50 19.02 17.33 34.49
CA ASP A 50 18.40 18.10 35.57
C ASP A 50 19.47 18.63 36.52
N PHE A 51 19.39 19.91 36.87
CA PHE A 51 20.34 20.55 37.78
C PHE A 51 19.80 20.51 39.22
N ASP A 52 20.54 19.85 40.11
CA ASP A 52 20.21 19.79 41.54
C ASP A 52 20.77 21.02 42.27
N ASP A 53 22.05 21.35 42.02
CA ASP A 53 22.76 22.50 42.59
C ASP A 53 23.73 23.10 41.56
N PHE A 54 23.92 24.42 41.58
CA PHE A 54 24.79 25.13 40.63
C PHE A 54 25.32 26.44 41.22
N ASP A 55 26.62 26.47 41.44
CA ASP A 55 27.36 27.59 42.00
C ASP A 55 28.76 27.59 41.37
N VAL A 56 28.93 28.28 40.25
CA VAL A 56 30.20 28.43 39.51
C VAL A 56 30.57 29.92 39.54
N GLU A 57 31.86 30.27 39.46
CA GLU A 57 32.29 31.67 39.46
C GLU A 57 31.50 32.50 38.43
N GLU A 58 31.11 33.71 38.81
CA GLU A 58 30.31 34.59 37.97
C GLU A 58 31.20 35.42 37.06
N ASP A 59 30.91 35.42 35.77
CA ASP A 59 31.53 36.33 34.81
C ASP A 59 30.57 37.48 34.49
N HIS A 60 30.95 38.71 34.87
CA HIS A 60 30.15 39.91 34.64
C HIS A 60 30.11 40.37 33.18
N SER A 61 30.88 39.72 32.28
CA SER A 61 30.78 39.95 30.82
C SER A 61 29.51 39.35 30.21
N GLY A 62 28.95 38.31 30.84
CA GLY A 62 27.81 37.54 30.34
C GLY A 62 28.18 36.36 29.42
N ASP A 63 29.45 36.23 29.02
CA ASP A 63 29.91 35.20 28.08
C ASP A 63 30.56 33.97 28.78
N CYS A 64 30.69 33.99 30.11
CA CYS A 64 31.24 32.90 30.92
C CYS A 64 32.65 32.47 30.46
N GLU A 65 33.58 33.43 30.43
CA GLU A 65 34.95 33.24 29.93
C GLU A 65 35.93 32.67 30.95
N TYR A 66 35.66 32.85 32.25
CA TYR A 66 36.47 32.30 33.35
C TYR A 66 36.03 30.86 33.66
N ASP A 67 35.31 30.62 34.76
CA ASP A 67 34.81 29.29 35.08
C ASP A 67 33.43 29.07 34.45
N TYR A 68 33.24 27.89 33.82
CA TYR A 68 31.97 27.58 33.19
C TYR A 68 31.69 26.09 33.11
N LEU A 69 30.40 25.78 33.09
CA LEU A 69 29.87 24.50 32.65
C LEU A 69 29.28 24.66 31.25
N GLU A 70 29.78 23.92 30.28
CA GLU A 70 29.30 23.92 28.90
C GLU A 70 28.52 22.64 28.62
N ILE A 71 27.31 22.80 28.08
CA ILE A 71 26.47 21.70 27.62
C ILE A 71 26.36 21.79 26.09
N THR A 72 26.83 20.75 25.41
CA THR A 72 26.82 20.66 23.95
C THR A 72 25.98 19.48 23.48
N TYR A 73 25.00 19.73 22.62
CA TYR A 73 24.23 18.69 21.95
C TYR A 73 25.01 18.19 20.73
N VAL A 74 25.14 16.86 20.60
CA VAL A 74 25.90 16.23 19.52
C VAL A 74 24.96 15.41 18.65
N SER A 75 25.04 15.58 17.32
CA SER A 75 24.31 14.78 16.34
C SER A 75 25.27 14.34 15.24
N ASN A 76 25.27 13.04 14.91
CA ASN A 76 26.17 12.45 13.91
C ASN A 76 27.66 12.83 14.12
N GLY A 77 28.09 12.91 15.38
CA GLY A 77 29.46 13.26 15.75
C GLY A 77 29.82 14.75 15.65
N SER A 78 28.87 15.63 15.29
CA SER A 78 29.08 17.08 15.20
C SER A 78 28.29 17.84 16.29
N PRO A 79 28.86 18.91 16.88
CA PRO A 79 28.16 19.76 17.84
C PRO A 79 27.09 20.60 17.14
N VAL A 80 25.84 20.51 17.61
CA VAL A 80 24.66 21.18 17.01
C VAL A 80 24.33 22.48 17.73
N LYS A 81 24.42 22.47 19.07
CA LYS A 81 24.19 23.63 19.91
C LYS A 81 25.03 23.52 21.17
N SER A 82 25.68 24.62 21.56
CA SER A 82 26.45 24.71 22.79
C SER A 82 26.00 25.90 23.62
N THR A 83 25.97 25.73 24.95
CA THR A 83 25.60 26.80 25.87
C THR A 83 26.46 26.70 27.12
N LYS A 84 27.07 27.83 27.52
CA LYS A 84 27.88 27.95 28.74
C LYS A 84 27.03 28.51 29.88
N TYR A 85 27.31 28.03 31.08
CA TYR A 85 26.67 28.43 32.32
C TYR A 85 27.75 28.80 33.35
N CYS A 86 27.58 29.93 34.03
CA CYS A 86 28.44 30.43 35.08
C CYS A 86 27.58 31.22 36.10
N GLY A 87 28.15 31.59 37.24
CA GLY A 87 27.42 32.21 38.35
C GLY A 87 26.62 31.23 39.22
N ASN A 88 25.71 31.77 40.04
CA ASN A 88 24.96 31.01 41.05
C ASN A 88 23.48 30.76 40.69
N LYS A 89 23.06 31.17 39.50
CA LYS A 89 21.68 30.96 39.05
C LYS A 89 21.56 29.57 38.46
N LYS A 90 20.83 28.70 39.15
CA LYS A 90 20.56 27.34 38.70
C LYS A 90 19.97 27.30 37.27
N PRO A 91 20.59 26.59 36.32
CA PRO A 91 20.05 26.41 34.98
C PRO A 91 18.71 25.67 34.99
N ALA A 92 17.89 25.91 33.96
CA ALA A 92 16.67 25.14 33.76
C ALA A 92 17.01 23.70 33.33
N SER A 93 16.14 22.76 33.68
CA SER A 93 16.22 21.38 33.19
C SER A 93 16.24 21.34 31.66
N LEU A 94 17.13 20.54 31.10
CA LEU A 94 17.35 20.43 29.67
C LEU A 94 16.84 19.07 29.20
N SER A 95 15.89 19.07 28.27
CA SER A 95 15.46 17.87 27.54
C SER A 95 15.85 18.02 26.08
N THR A 96 16.53 17.01 25.54
CA THR A 96 17.11 17.05 24.19
C THR A 96 16.34 16.17 23.22
N ASN A 97 16.41 16.48 21.93
CA ASN A 97 15.99 15.57 20.85
C ASN A 97 17.19 14.80 20.26
N TYR A 98 18.31 14.74 21.00
CA TYR A 98 19.58 14.18 20.55
C TYR A 98 19.99 13.01 21.45
N ASP A 99 20.65 12.03 20.85
CA ASP A 99 21.08 10.80 21.52
C ASP A 99 22.36 10.98 22.36
N THR A 100 23.07 12.09 22.18
CA THR A 100 24.38 12.35 22.78
C THR A 100 24.49 13.79 23.29
N VAL A 101 24.89 13.95 24.56
CA VAL A 101 25.16 15.23 25.21
C VAL A 101 26.59 15.22 25.76
N ARG A 102 27.37 16.25 25.44
CA ARG A 102 28.68 16.50 26.03
C ARG A 102 28.55 17.53 27.14
N VAL A 103 29.09 17.21 28.31
CA VAL A 103 29.14 18.07 29.49
C VAL A 103 30.60 18.38 29.77
N LYS A 104 31.00 19.65 29.65
CA LYS A 104 32.38 20.09 29.88
C LYS A 104 32.44 21.11 31.01
N PHE A 105 33.24 20.85 32.04
CA PHE A 105 33.51 21.82 33.10
C PHE A 105 34.93 22.36 32.97
N HIS A 106 35.04 23.69 32.94
CA HIS A 106 36.30 24.41 32.88
C HIS A 106 36.44 25.34 34.08
N SER A 107 37.62 25.37 34.71
CA SER A 107 37.99 26.39 35.68
C SER A 107 39.34 27.01 35.38
N ASP A 108 39.48 28.31 35.64
CA ASP A 108 40.69 29.08 35.35
C ASP A 108 41.78 28.89 36.43
N ALA A 109 42.88 29.65 36.37
CA ALA A 109 43.99 29.53 37.31
C ALA A 109 43.76 30.21 38.68
N PHE A 110 42.61 30.84 38.90
CA PHE A 110 42.30 31.64 40.08
C PHE A 110 41.30 30.92 40.98
N THR A 111 41.49 31.05 42.29
CA THR A 111 40.68 30.30 43.26
C THR A 111 39.34 30.99 43.50
N SER A 112 38.25 30.31 43.20
CA SER A 112 36.90 30.71 43.59
C SER A 112 36.50 30.13 44.97
N ASN A 113 35.45 30.69 45.59
CA ASN A 113 34.85 30.16 46.82
C ASN A 113 33.59 29.32 46.55
N ASN A 114 33.30 29.07 45.28
CA ASN A 114 32.06 28.47 44.82
C ASN A 114 32.10 26.95 44.97
N LYS A 115 30.94 26.34 45.25
CA LYS A 115 30.83 24.90 45.55
C LYS A 115 30.85 24.02 44.30
N GLY A 116 30.63 24.62 43.13
CA GLY A 116 30.50 23.94 41.85
C GLY A 116 29.07 23.47 41.60
N PHE A 117 28.89 22.31 40.98
CA PHE A 117 27.57 21.86 40.53
C PHE A 117 27.30 20.39 40.86
N LYS A 118 26.02 20.07 40.94
CA LYS A 118 25.49 18.70 40.91
C LYS A 118 24.35 18.65 39.90
N LEU A 119 24.45 17.74 38.95
CA LEU A 119 23.41 17.47 37.97
C LEU A 119 23.15 15.97 37.86
N THR A 120 21.95 15.61 37.44
CA THR A 120 21.56 14.26 37.08
C THR A 120 21.30 14.16 35.58
N TYR A 121 21.58 12.99 35.02
CA TYR A 121 21.33 12.69 33.63
C TYR A 121 20.54 11.39 33.49
N SER A 122 19.66 11.33 32.51
CA SER A 122 18.88 10.14 32.19
C SER A 122 18.48 10.11 30.72
N ALA A 123 18.22 8.93 30.19
CA ALA A 123 17.63 8.75 28.89
C ALA A 123 16.13 9.04 28.97
N THR A 124 15.60 9.71 27.96
CA THR A 124 14.15 9.96 27.82
C THR A 124 13.65 9.19 26.60
N GLY A 125 13.43 7.89 26.75
CA GLY A 125 13.03 7.07 25.60
C GLY A 125 12.79 5.57 25.85
N LYS A 126 12.75 5.11 27.11
CA LYS A 126 12.01 3.89 27.48
C LYS A 126 11.18 4.19 28.71
N GLN A 127 9.86 4.10 28.55
CA GLN A 127 8.93 4.03 29.67
C GLN A 127 9.24 2.73 30.41
N GLN A 128 9.47 2.81 31.72
CA GLN A 128 9.75 1.63 32.52
C GLN A 128 8.47 0.80 32.61
N GLU A 129 8.47 -0.41 32.05
CA GLU A 129 7.31 -1.30 32.07
C GLU A 129 7.43 -2.28 33.24
N TYR A 130 6.44 -2.28 34.12
CA TYR A 130 6.26 -3.31 35.12
C TYR A 130 5.65 -4.55 34.44
N ARG A 131 6.42 -5.64 34.38
CA ARG A 131 5.99 -6.92 33.79
C ARG A 131 5.81 -7.97 34.90
N PRO A 132 4.59 -8.45 35.15
CA PRO A 132 4.33 -9.50 36.14
C PRO A 132 4.89 -10.86 35.69
N ILE A 133 5.06 -11.79 36.66
CA ILE A 133 5.39 -13.20 36.40
C ILE A 133 4.23 -13.82 35.58
N ALA A 134 4.53 -14.72 34.65
CA ALA A 134 3.51 -15.31 33.77
C ALA A 134 2.41 -16.06 34.56
N GLY A 135 1.15 -15.61 34.45
CA GLY A 135 -0.06 -16.26 34.98
C GLY A 135 -0.30 -16.05 36.48
N CYS A 136 -0.32 -14.79 36.95
CA CYS A 136 -0.09 -14.47 38.36
C CYS A 136 -0.93 -15.26 39.39
N ASP A 137 -0.28 -15.68 40.47
CA ASP A 137 -0.79 -16.64 41.47
C ASP A 137 -1.73 -16.02 42.54
N GLY A 138 -2.52 -15.01 42.19
CA GLY A 138 -3.41 -14.31 43.13
C GLY A 138 -2.69 -13.37 44.12
N ARG A 139 -1.40 -13.06 43.89
CA ARG A 139 -0.60 -12.20 44.76
C ARG A 139 -0.70 -10.73 44.35
N GLN A 140 -1.11 -9.88 45.30
CA GLN A 140 -1.16 -8.44 45.13
C GLN A 140 0.24 -7.82 45.02
N THR A 141 0.44 -7.05 43.96
CA THR A 141 1.66 -6.31 43.65
C THR A 141 1.44 -4.82 43.89
N VAL A 142 2.32 -4.15 44.64
CA VAL A 142 2.20 -2.71 44.91
C VAL A 142 3.06 -1.90 43.94
N VAL A 143 2.45 -0.94 43.26
CA VAL A 143 3.08 -0.01 42.32
C VAL A 143 2.90 1.42 42.82
N SER A 144 4.00 2.16 42.99
CA SER A 144 3.99 3.50 43.60
C SER A 144 4.82 4.55 42.84
N ASP A 145 5.32 4.20 41.66
CA ASP A 145 6.11 5.07 40.79
C ASP A 145 5.29 5.47 39.55
N PRO A 146 4.91 6.74 39.36
CA PRO A 146 4.05 7.18 38.27
C PRO A 146 4.73 7.17 36.90
N ASP A 147 6.07 7.03 36.84
CA ASP A 147 6.81 6.93 35.57
C ASP A 147 6.81 5.49 35.00
N VAL A 148 6.19 4.55 35.72
CA VAL A 148 6.06 3.14 35.35
C VAL A 148 4.74 2.85 34.64
N ARG A 149 4.80 2.13 33.53
CA ARG A 149 3.63 1.55 32.85
C ARG A 149 3.34 0.16 33.40
N LEU A 150 2.08 -0.14 33.65
CA LEU A 150 1.65 -1.46 34.10
C LEU A 150 1.25 -2.31 32.89
N VAL A 151 1.96 -3.41 32.66
CA VAL A 151 1.72 -4.30 31.52
C VAL A 151 1.07 -5.59 32.01
N GLY A 152 0.04 -6.06 31.31
CA GLY A 152 -0.59 -7.35 31.59
C GLY A 152 0.38 -8.53 31.46
N PRO A 153 0.06 -9.71 32.03
CA PRO A 153 0.91 -10.89 31.90
C PRO A 153 0.97 -11.31 30.43
N LEU A 154 2.16 -11.49 29.87
CA LEU A 154 2.32 -11.92 28.48
C LEU A 154 3.29 -13.10 28.38
N THR A 155 2.95 -14.03 27.50
CA THR A 155 3.82 -15.12 27.05
C THR A 155 4.86 -14.60 26.05
N THR A 156 5.83 -15.44 25.69
CA THR A 156 6.85 -15.11 24.68
C THR A 156 6.27 -14.84 23.29
N SER A 157 5.04 -15.28 23.01
CA SER A 157 4.30 -15.01 21.78
C SER A 157 3.49 -13.71 21.82
N GLY A 158 3.57 -12.92 22.91
CA GLY A 158 2.90 -11.63 23.03
C GLY A 158 1.40 -11.71 23.34
N GLN A 159 0.92 -12.85 23.85
CA GLN A 159 -0.46 -13.04 24.30
C GLN A 159 -0.51 -13.37 25.79
N TYR A 160 -1.60 -13.02 26.49
CA TYR A 160 -1.70 -13.35 27.91
C TYR A 160 -1.93 -14.85 28.17
N PRO A 161 -1.36 -15.43 29.25
CA PRO A 161 -1.52 -16.85 29.58
C PRO A 161 -2.97 -17.21 30.00
N PRO A 162 -3.44 -18.44 29.74
CA PRO A 162 -4.68 -18.96 30.33
C PRO A 162 -4.60 -19.05 31.86
N ASN A 163 -5.75 -19.02 32.54
CA ASN A 163 -5.89 -19.08 34.00
C ASN A 163 -5.05 -18.03 34.76
N SER A 164 -4.82 -16.86 34.18
CA SER A 164 -4.15 -15.74 34.84
C SER A 164 -5.03 -15.16 35.95
N ASP A 165 -4.43 -14.82 37.11
CA ASP A 165 -5.13 -14.17 38.25
C ASP A 165 -4.25 -13.08 38.91
N CYS A 166 -4.16 -11.91 38.28
CA CYS A 166 -3.20 -10.86 38.61
C CYS A 166 -3.83 -9.68 39.36
N TYR A 167 -3.22 -9.27 40.48
CA TYR A 167 -3.65 -8.15 41.31
C TYR A 167 -2.58 -7.06 41.37
N PHE A 168 -2.95 -5.83 41.01
CA PHE A 168 -2.06 -4.67 41.03
C PHE A 168 -2.66 -3.53 41.86
N LEU A 169 -2.04 -3.22 42.99
CA LEU A 169 -2.38 -2.07 43.81
C LEU A 169 -1.52 -0.88 43.42
N ILE A 170 -2.13 0.12 42.82
CA ILE A 170 -1.51 1.42 42.55
C ILE A 170 -1.70 2.29 43.79
N GLN A 171 -0.61 2.75 44.40
CA GLN A 171 -0.61 3.50 45.65
C GLN A 171 -0.01 4.89 45.46
N ALA A 172 -0.84 5.93 45.56
CA ALA A 172 -0.40 7.32 45.51
C ALA A 172 0.14 7.81 46.87
N PRO A 173 1.07 8.79 46.86
CA PRO A 173 1.52 9.51 48.06
C PRO A 173 0.37 10.22 48.79
N THR A 174 0.59 10.51 50.08
CA THR A 174 -0.41 11.23 50.89
C THR A 174 -0.70 12.62 50.30
N GLY A 175 -1.99 12.94 50.12
CA GLY A 175 -2.42 14.21 49.53
C GLY A 175 -2.63 14.19 48.01
N TYR A 176 -2.56 13.02 47.39
CA TYR A 176 -2.83 12.78 45.98
C TYR A 176 -3.88 11.68 45.80
N HIS A 177 -4.63 11.70 44.71
CA HIS A 177 -5.49 10.61 44.24
C HIS A 177 -4.92 9.98 42.96
N VAL A 178 -5.34 8.75 42.69
CA VAL A 178 -4.91 8.01 41.49
C VAL A 178 -5.76 8.43 40.30
N SER A 179 -5.16 8.44 39.12
CA SER A 179 -5.82 8.67 37.84
C SER A 179 -5.19 7.75 36.81
N LEU A 180 -5.95 6.84 36.19
CA LEU A 180 -5.40 5.81 35.28
C LEU A 180 -5.95 5.90 33.86
N LYS A 181 -5.17 5.50 32.86
CA LYS A 181 -5.58 5.41 31.45
C LYS A 181 -5.04 4.13 30.82
N PHE A 182 -5.84 3.48 30.00
CA PHE A 182 -5.39 2.38 29.14
C PHE A 182 -4.75 2.93 27.87
N ASP A 183 -3.50 2.56 27.64
CA ASP A 183 -2.74 2.84 26.42
C ASP A 183 -2.84 1.70 25.40
N GLN A 184 -3.06 0.48 25.90
CA GLN A 184 -3.38 -0.70 25.11
C GLN A 184 -4.45 -1.49 25.87
N PHE A 185 -5.43 -2.01 25.15
CA PHE A 185 -6.50 -2.84 25.70
C PHE A 185 -6.99 -3.84 24.65
N ASP A 186 -6.72 -5.12 24.90
CA ASP A 186 -7.14 -6.24 24.06
C ASP A 186 -7.36 -7.49 24.92
N ILE A 187 -8.57 -7.58 25.47
CA ILE A 187 -9.04 -8.68 26.33
C ILE A 187 -10.23 -9.35 25.64
N GLN A 188 -10.23 -10.68 25.55
CA GLN A 188 -11.25 -11.45 24.83
C GLN A 188 -12.69 -11.03 25.20
N SER A 189 -13.52 -10.80 24.18
CA SER A 189 -14.92 -10.42 24.37
C SER A 189 -15.73 -11.57 24.97
N SER A 190 -16.52 -11.30 26.01
CA SER A 190 -17.49 -12.25 26.57
C SER A 190 -18.73 -11.52 27.10
N PHE A 191 -19.84 -12.24 27.26
CA PHE A 191 -21.07 -11.65 27.77
C PHE A 191 -20.86 -11.14 29.21
N ALA A 192 -21.03 -9.84 29.42
CA ALA A 192 -20.76 -9.14 30.68
C ALA A 192 -19.32 -9.32 31.22
N CYS A 193 -18.35 -9.58 30.34
CA CYS A 193 -16.94 -9.79 30.71
C CYS A 193 -16.76 -10.87 31.79
N ARG A 194 -17.45 -12.00 31.67
CA ARG A 194 -17.43 -13.09 32.67
C ARG A 194 -16.33 -14.13 32.44
N GLU A 195 -15.70 -14.12 31.27
CA GLU A 195 -14.62 -15.03 30.94
C GLU A 195 -13.28 -14.37 31.22
N ASP A 196 -12.78 -13.56 30.29
CA ASP A 196 -11.57 -12.77 30.47
C ASP A 196 -11.96 -11.34 30.80
N SER A 197 -11.38 -10.77 31.86
CA SER A 197 -11.78 -9.46 32.35
C SER A 197 -10.70 -8.73 33.14
N ILE A 198 -10.79 -7.41 33.12
CA ILE A 198 -10.09 -6.51 34.04
C ILE A 198 -11.12 -5.85 34.94
N GLU A 199 -11.09 -6.15 36.24
CA GLU A 199 -11.88 -5.46 37.25
C GLU A 199 -11.05 -4.35 37.91
N ILE A 200 -11.67 -3.18 38.13
CA ILE A 200 -11.00 -2.02 38.74
C ILE A 200 -11.81 -1.53 39.94
N TYR A 201 -11.12 -1.30 41.06
CA TYR A 201 -11.72 -0.87 42.33
C TYR A 201 -11.14 0.49 42.79
N ASP A 202 -12.02 1.38 43.28
CA ASP A 202 -11.64 2.66 43.90
C ASP A 202 -11.22 2.48 45.36
N GLY A 203 -10.04 1.88 45.52
CA GLY A 203 -9.41 1.58 46.80
C GLY A 203 -8.63 0.27 46.78
N PRO A 204 -8.06 -0.14 47.92
CA PRO A 204 -7.20 -1.32 47.99
C PRO A 204 -7.93 -2.66 48.16
N ASN A 205 -9.26 -2.70 48.29
CA ASN A 205 -10.01 -3.89 48.73
C ASN A 205 -11.29 -4.16 47.92
N GLU A 206 -11.34 -5.30 47.24
CA GLU A 206 -12.44 -5.75 46.38
C GLU A 206 -13.78 -5.94 47.12
N ALA A 207 -13.74 -6.30 48.40
CA ALA A 207 -14.95 -6.60 49.17
C ALA A 207 -15.67 -5.33 49.67
N SER A 208 -14.96 -4.21 49.79
CA SER A 208 -15.49 -2.98 50.41
C SER A 208 -15.47 -1.77 49.50
N ASP A 209 -14.65 -1.77 48.45
CA ASP A 209 -14.43 -0.61 47.60
C ASP A 209 -15.31 -0.67 46.33
N PRO A 210 -15.81 0.48 45.83
CA PRO A 210 -16.65 0.50 44.64
C PRO A 210 -15.91 -0.07 43.41
N SER A 211 -16.53 -1.04 42.73
CA SER A 211 -16.07 -1.53 41.43
C SER A 211 -16.51 -0.58 40.32
N ILE A 212 -15.57 -0.17 39.47
CA ILE A 212 -15.80 0.69 38.31
C ILE A 212 -16.29 -0.14 37.11
N GLY A 213 -15.98 -1.44 37.11
CA GLY A 213 -16.54 -2.41 36.18
C GLY A 213 -15.55 -3.52 35.84
N PRO A 214 -16.06 -4.67 35.36
CA PRO A 214 -15.29 -5.61 34.58
C PRO A 214 -15.19 -5.12 33.13
N PHE A 215 -13.98 -5.04 32.60
CA PHE A 215 -13.70 -4.58 31.25
C PHE A 215 -13.19 -5.71 30.36
N CYS A 216 -13.67 -5.75 29.12
CA CYS A 216 -13.22 -6.64 28.05
C CYS A 216 -13.56 -6.01 26.68
N ASN A 217 -13.21 -6.63 25.54
CA ASN A 217 -13.26 -5.95 24.24
C ASN A 217 -14.65 -5.45 23.79
N ASN A 218 -15.76 -6.00 24.31
CA ASN A 218 -17.13 -5.54 24.08
C ASN A 218 -17.69 -4.65 25.21
N ASN A 219 -16.93 -4.40 26.28
CA ASN A 219 -17.23 -3.45 27.35
C ASN A 219 -15.92 -2.76 27.77
N LYS A 220 -15.39 -1.91 26.89
CA LYS A 220 -14.09 -1.24 27.10
C LYS A 220 -14.21 -0.07 28.09
N PRO A 221 -13.14 0.26 28.82
CA PRO A 221 -13.09 1.50 29.59
C PRO A 221 -13.28 2.71 28.67
N LYS A 222 -13.98 3.75 29.15
CA LYS A 222 -14.15 4.99 28.38
C LYS A 222 -12.79 5.62 28.07
N ASN A 223 -12.65 6.22 26.88
CA ASN A 223 -11.43 6.89 26.48
C ASN A 223 -11.14 8.09 27.40
N GLY A 224 -9.99 8.06 28.07
CA GLY A 224 -9.59 9.12 29.01
C GLY A 224 -8.93 8.58 30.27
N TYR A 225 -8.71 9.46 31.23
CA TYR A 225 -8.29 9.08 32.57
C TYR A 225 -9.51 8.73 33.43
N ILE A 226 -9.43 7.63 34.17
CA ILE A 226 -10.34 7.25 35.24
C ILE A 226 -9.77 7.81 36.54
N ASP A 227 -10.41 8.85 37.06
CA ASP A 227 -10.04 9.46 38.34
C ASP A 227 -10.69 8.70 39.50
N PHE A 228 -9.90 8.44 40.52
CA PHE A 228 -10.32 7.74 41.74
C PHE A 228 -10.50 8.72 42.88
N ASP A 229 -11.50 8.52 43.74
CA ASP A 229 -11.68 9.36 44.92
C ASP A 229 -10.64 9.04 46.00
N LYS A 230 -10.08 7.82 45.99
CA LYS A 230 -9.07 7.37 46.95
C LYS A 230 -7.65 7.59 46.45
N ASN A 231 -6.71 7.55 47.40
CA ASN A 231 -5.28 7.58 47.12
C ASN A 231 -4.71 6.23 46.65
N SER A 232 -5.57 5.28 46.30
CA SER A 232 -5.18 3.98 45.76
C SER A 232 -6.25 3.41 44.84
N ALA A 233 -5.82 2.58 43.90
CA ALA A 233 -6.68 1.83 42.99
C ALA A 233 -6.17 0.39 42.86
N LEU A 234 -7.08 -0.58 42.89
CA LEU A 234 -6.75 -2.00 42.69
C LEU A 234 -7.24 -2.44 41.30
N VAL A 235 -6.33 -3.02 40.51
CA VAL A 235 -6.60 -3.61 39.20
C VAL A 235 -6.46 -5.12 39.31
N HIS A 236 -7.53 -5.84 38.99
CA HIS A 236 -7.58 -7.29 39.00
C HIS A 236 -7.80 -7.82 37.58
N PHE A 237 -6.89 -8.66 37.07
CA PHE A 237 -7.00 -9.28 35.75
C PHE A 237 -7.18 -10.79 35.89
N SER A 238 -8.25 -11.31 35.28
CA SER A 238 -8.57 -12.74 35.25
C SER A 238 -8.76 -13.24 33.82
N SER A 239 -8.33 -14.48 33.55
CA SER A 239 -8.58 -15.17 32.27
C SER A 239 -9.06 -16.60 32.46
N ASN A 240 -9.87 -17.11 31.54
CA ASN A 240 -10.38 -18.48 31.54
C ASN A 240 -9.30 -19.51 31.10
N GLU A 241 -9.72 -20.76 30.84
CA GLU A 241 -8.83 -21.87 30.43
C GLU A 241 -8.20 -21.69 29.02
N ASN A 242 -8.69 -20.73 28.24
CA ASN A 242 -8.26 -20.39 26.89
C ASN A 242 -7.72 -18.95 26.88
N GLY A 243 -6.40 -18.77 27.02
CA GLY A 243 -5.80 -17.44 26.91
C GLY A 243 -6.00 -16.84 25.52
N GLY A 244 -6.10 -15.51 25.38
CA GLY A 244 -6.31 -14.91 24.06
C GLY A 244 -6.39 -13.38 24.03
N GLY A 245 -5.48 -12.74 23.29
CA GLY A 245 -5.41 -11.29 23.14
C GLY A 245 -4.04 -10.74 23.51
N SER A 246 -3.72 -9.53 23.05
CA SER A 246 -2.43 -8.86 23.30
C SER A 246 -2.34 -8.21 24.69
N GLY A 247 -3.40 -8.30 25.51
CA GLY A 247 -3.40 -7.87 26.90
C GLY A 247 -3.64 -6.36 27.05
N PHE A 248 -3.00 -5.74 28.04
CA PHE A 248 -3.22 -4.33 28.35
C PHE A 248 -1.94 -3.63 28.79
N ILE A 249 -1.92 -2.31 28.58
CA ILE A 249 -0.91 -1.41 29.12
C ILE A 249 -1.65 -0.26 29.79
N ILE A 250 -1.46 -0.08 31.09
CA ILE A 250 -2.03 1.01 31.89
C ILE A 250 -0.94 2.03 32.21
N LYS A 251 -1.23 3.29 31.92
CA LYS A 251 -0.53 4.44 32.49
C LYS A 251 -1.33 4.97 33.68
N PHE A 252 -0.65 5.50 34.68
CA PHE A 252 -1.31 6.19 35.78
C PHE A 252 -0.51 7.44 36.19
N GLN A 253 -1.20 8.38 36.81
CA GLN A 253 -0.64 9.61 37.34
C GLN A 253 -1.20 9.88 38.74
N PHE A 254 -0.44 10.63 39.55
CA PHE A 254 -0.89 11.06 40.87
C PHE A 254 -1.30 12.52 40.82
N VAL A 255 -2.59 12.78 41.07
CA VAL A 255 -3.18 14.11 40.99
C VAL A 255 -3.35 14.67 42.39
N LYS A 256 -2.89 15.90 42.63
CA LYS A 256 -2.89 16.51 43.97
C LYS A 256 -4.31 16.87 44.42
N ASN A 257 -4.69 16.47 45.63
CA ASN A 257 -6.02 16.75 46.16
C ASN A 257 -6.20 18.24 46.47
N PRO A 258 -7.33 18.85 46.08
CA PRO A 258 -7.65 20.22 46.46
C PRO A 258 -7.89 20.35 47.97
N VAL A 259 -7.39 21.43 48.57
CA VAL A 259 -7.56 21.71 50.01
C VAL A 259 -9.03 22.07 50.29
N PRO A 260 -9.75 21.35 51.17
CA PRO A 260 -11.19 21.53 51.33
C PRO A 260 -11.54 22.79 52.14
N THR A 261 -12.47 23.59 51.60
CA THR A 261 -13.25 24.60 52.32
C THR A 261 -14.59 24.00 52.73
N THR A 262 -14.95 24.13 54.00
CA THR A 262 -16.06 23.40 54.65
C THR A 262 -17.36 24.21 54.70
N THR A 263 -18.48 23.61 54.29
CA THR A 263 -19.84 23.90 54.86
C THR A 263 -20.80 22.73 54.57
N PRO A 264 -21.54 22.18 55.55
CA PRO A 264 -22.47 21.07 55.35
C PRO A 264 -23.96 21.42 55.62
N ARG A 265 -24.90 20.78 54.91
CA ARG A 265 -26.30 20.54 55.36
C ARG A 265 -27.06 19.53 54.45
N PRO A 266 -28.26 19.02 54.82
CA PRO A 266 -28.47 17.72 55.46
C PRO A 266 -29.41 16.76 54.68
N THR A 267 -29.48 15.51 55.14
CA THR A 267 -30.35 14.41 54.67
C THR A 267 -31.76 14.44 55.29
N THR A 268 -32.78 14.01 54.53
CA THR A 268 -34.08 13.59 55.08
C THR A 268 -34.68 12.40 54.32
N THR A 269 -35.15 11.42 55.09
CA THR A 269 -35.83 10.16 54.72
C THR A 269 -37.36 10.33 54.62
N LYS A 270 -38.05 9.47 53.86
CA LYS A 270 -39.50 9.20 54.03
C LYS A 270 -39.91 7.79 53.57
N ALA A 271 -40.85 7.22 54.33
CA ALA A 271 -41.45 5.88 54.22
C ALA A 271 -42.86 5.91 53.54
N PRO A 272 -43.48 4.74 53.19
CA PRO A 272 -44.57 4.61 52.20
C PRO A 272 -45.98 4.24 52.79
N VAL A 273 -46.91 3.76 51.91
CA VAL A 273 -48.17 2.94 52.14
C VAL A 273 -49.51 3.68 51.83
N PRO A 274 -50.68 3.08 51.45
CA PRO A 274 -51.09 1.90 50.61
C PRO A 274 -52.26 2.17 49.58
N THR A 275 -52.66 1.10 48.86
CA THR A 275 -53.76 0.95 47.86
C THR A 275 -55.03 0.23 48.38
N THR A 276 -56.22 0.46 47.78
CA THR A 276 -57.42 -0.43 47.77
C THR A 276 -58.25 -0.28 46.46
N PRO A 277 -59.07 -1.27 46.01
CA PRO A 277 -59.55 -1.38 44.60
C PRO A 277 -61.09 -1.45 44.32
N GLU A 278 -61.42 -1.34 43.01
CA GLU A 278 -62.61 -1.77 42.19
C GLU A 278 -63.93 -0.94 42.12
N PRO A 279 -64.63 -0.82 40.94
CA PRO A 279 -65.25 -1.92 40.15
C PRO A 279 -65.23 -1.81 38.58
N THR A 280 -65.74 -2.86 37.90
CA THR A 280 -65.63 -3.16 36.45
C THR A 280 -66.68 -2.50 35.53
N VAL A 281 -66.23 -1.92 34.41
CA VAL A 281 -67.00 -1.23 33.35
C VAL A 281 -66.71 -1.92 31.99
N SER A 282 -67.54 -1.75 30.96
CA SER A 282 -67.30 -2.37 29.64
C SER A 282 -66.09 -1.77 28.89
N PHE A 283 -65.31 -2.63 28.22
CA PHE A 283 -63.99 -2.27 27.66
C PHE A 283 -64.01 -1.11 26.64
N HIS A 284 -64.99 -1.04 25.73
CA HIS A 284 -65.09 0.08 24.78
C HIS A 284 -65.53 1.40 25.43
N LYS A 285 -66.37 1.33 26.47
CA LYS A 285 -66.78 2.53 27.23
C LYS A 285 -65.62 3.05 28.07
N LEU A 286 -64.90 2.14 28.73
CA LEU A 286 -63.63 2.40 29.41
C LEU A 286 -62.59 3.02 28.47
N SER A 287 -62.41 2.48 27.26
CA SER A 287 -61.48 3.02 26.26
C SER A 287 -61.80 4.47 25.89
N LYS A 288 -63.08 4.78 25.60
CA LYS A 288 -63.51 6.16 25.29
C LYS A 288 -63.38 7.10 26.48
N ASP A 289 -63.66 6.63 27.69
CA ASP A 289 -63.51 7.42 28.92
C ASP A 289 -62.03 7.67 29.27
N VAL A 290 -61.16 6.69 29.04
CA VAL A 290 -59.69 6.83 29.18
C VAL A 290 -59.16 7.83 28.16
N LEU A 291 -59.53 7.71 26.87
CA LEU A 291 -59.07 8.62 25.82
C LEU A 291 -59.53 10.07 26.06
N LYS A 292 -60.75 10.30 26.55
CA LYS A 292 -61.24 11.66 26.89
C LYS A 292 -60.52 12.28 28.08
N ARG A 293 -60.04 11.46 29.02
CA ARG A 293 -59.38 11.92 30.26
C ARG A 293 -57.86 11.95 30.14
N THR A 294 -57.29 11.35 29.10
CA THR A 294 -55.84 11.29 28.88
C THR A 294 -55.38 12.52 28.10
N PRO A 295 -54.55 13.39 28.69
CA PRO A 295 -53.94 14.50 27.96
C PRO A 295 -53.09 13.99 26.79
N GLY A 296 -53.20 14.61 25.61
CA GLY A 296 -52.47 14.22 24.41
C GLY A 296 -53.23 13.30 23.46
N CYS A 297 -54.36 12.71 23.89
CA CYS A 297 -55.14 11.80 23.07
C CYS A 297 -56.36 12.48 22.42
N ASN A 298 -56.58 12.22 21.13
CA ASN A 298 -57.69 12.74 20.34
C ASN A 298 -57.86 14.28 20.45
N GLY A 299 -56.73 15.00 20.49
CA GLY A 299 -56.66 16.44 20.73
C GLY A 299 -55.24 16.97 20.61
N SER A 300 -54.95 18.11 21.26
CA SER A 300 -53.60 18.70 21.24
C SER A 300 -52.56 17.83 21.96
N PRO A 301 -51.29 17.84 21.51
CA PRO A 301 -50.23 17.02 22.09
C PRO A 301 -50.00 17.31 23.57
N LYS A 302 -49.71 16.25 24.34
CA LYS A 302 -49.28 16.40 25.74
C LYS A 302 -47.85 16.92 25.76
N LYS A 303 -47.65 18.12 26.31
CA LYS A 303 -46.31 18.70 26.50
C LYS A 303 -45.56 18.02 27.65
N ILE A 304 -44.28 17.73 27.43
CA ILE A 304 -43.35 17.16 28.41
C ILE A 304 -42.10 18.01 28.43
N THR A 305 -41.78 18.62 29.57
CA THR A 305 -40.67 19.58 29.72
C THR A 305 -39.65 19.16 30.79
N THR A 306 -39.70 17.90 31.23
CA THR A 306 -38.87 17.33 32.31
C THR A 306 -38.36 15.95 31.89
N GLU A 307 -37.22 15.51 32.41
CA GLU A 307 -36.61 14.16 32.22
C GLU A 307 -37.41 13.02 32.88
N SER A 308 -38.67 13.27 33.20
CA SER A 308 -39.56 12.28 33.77
C SER A 308 -40.02 11.32 32.68
N GLY A 309 -39.73 10.03 32.84
CA GLY A 309 -40.32 9.01 31.98
C GLY A 309 -41.85 9.07 31.99
N PHE A 310 -42.48 8.65 30.89
CA PHE A 310 -43.93 8.68 30.74
C PHE A 310 -44.47 7.39 30.14
N LYS A 311 -45.68 7.02 30.55
CA LYS A 311 -46.38 5.83 30.08
C LYS A 311 -47.43 6.19 29.05
N SER A 312 -47.57 5.37 28.02
CA SER A 312 -48.73 5.40 27.14
C SER A 312 -50.01 5.14 27.94
N PRO A 313 -51.18 5.65 27.51
CA PRO A 313 -52.44 5.30 28.14
C PRO A 313 -52.71 3.81 28.04
N ILE A 314 -53.22 3.24 29.14
CA ILE A 314 -53.70 1.85 29.19
C ILE A 314 -55.09 1.81 29.80
N VAL A 315 -55.90 0.86 29.37
CA VAL A 315 -57.14 0.50 30.06
C VAL A 315 -56.76 -0.46 31.19
N SER A 316 -56.62 0.06 32.41
CA SER A 316 -56.03 -0.63 33.56
C SER A 316 -56.67 -1.99 33.88
N SER A 317 -57.95 -2.18 33.57
CA SER A 317 -58.67 -3.45 33.82
C SER A 317 -58.32 -4.57 32.83
N ALA A 318 -57.70 -4.27 31.69
CA ALA A 318 -57.30 -5.28 30.70
C ALA A 318 -55.79 -5.26 30.39
N ASN A 319 -55.06 -4.25 30.90
CA ASN A 319 -53.64 -4.05 30.64
C ASN A 319 -53.30 -3.95 29.14
N VAL A 320 -54.13 -3.23 28.38
CA VAL A 320 -53.96 -3.00 26.93
C VAL A 320 -54.20 -1.51 26.61
N VAL A 321 -53.54 -1.01 25.57
CA VAL A 321 -53.75 0.35 25.03
C VAL A 321 -55.24 0.58 24.64
N PRO A 322 -55.80 1.79 24.82
CA PRO A 322 -57.17 2.09 24.38
C PRO A 322 -57.38 1.81 22.90
N SER A 323 -58.57 1.33 22.53
CA SER A 323 -59.00 1.15 21.13
C SER A 323 -59.22 2.48 20.42
N ASN A 324 -58.77 2.57 19.16
CA ASN A 324 -58.80 3.77 18.32
C ASN A 324 -58.11 4.98 18.97
N ALA A 325 -56.95 4.75 19.59
CA ALA A 325 -56.14 5.80 20.19
C ALA A 325 -55.34 6.52 19.10
N ASP A 326 -55.41 7.84 19.07
CA ASP A 326 -54.47 8.71 18.39
C ASP A 326 -53.92 9.70 19.43
N CYS A 327 -52.77 9.36 20.00
CA CYS A 327 -52.18 10.11 21.10
C CYS A 327 -50.86 10.72 20.67
N SER A 328 -50.68 12.01 20.95
CA SER A 328 -49.46 12.75 20.62
C SER A 328 -48.82 13.39 21.85
N TYR A 329 -47.49 13.42 21.83
CA TYR A 329 -46.64 13.99 22.88
C TYR A 329 -45.62 14.93 22.24
N LEU A 330 -45.43 16.10 22.83
CA LEU A 330 -44.41 17.06 22.44
C LEU A 330 -43.40 17.18 23.59
N ILE A 331 -42.21 16.67 23.39
CA ILE A 331 -41.10 16.82 24.34
C ILE A 331 -40.36 18.10 23.98
N GLU A 332 -40.19 18.98 24.96
CA GLU A 332 -39.53 20.27 24.79
C GLU A 332 -38.41 20.41 25.83
N ALA A 333 -37.16 20.36 25.38
CA ALA A 333 -35.97 20.54 26.20
C ALA A 333 -35.68 22.04 26.46
N PRO A 334 -34.86 22.38 27.47
CA PRO A 334 -34.29 23.72 27.64
C PRO A 334 -33.53 24.23 26.41
N GLU A 335 -33.33 25.55 26.28
CA GLU A 335 -32.69 26.18 25.10
C GLU A 335 -31.29 25.64 24.77
N ASP A 336 -30.56 25.18 25.77
CA ASP A 336 -29.18 24.70 25.70
C ASP A 336 -29.06 23.17 25.70
N LYS A 337 -30.16 22.44 25.46
CA LYS A 337 -30.20 20.98 25.58
C LYS A 337 -30.83 20.29 24.37
N LEU A 338 -30.38 19.07 24.10
CA LEU A 338 -30.98 18.12 23.17
C LEU A 338 -31.77 17.05 23.94
N ILE A 339 -32.58 16.28 23.22
CA ILE A 339 -33.42 15.21 23.77
C ILE A 339 -32.84 13.87 23.34
N GLU A 340 -32.57 13.00 24.30
CA GLU A 340 -32.38 11.57 24.07
C GLU A 340 -33.64 10.84 24.54
N PHE A 341 -34.23 10.03 23.65
CA PHE A 341 -35.45 9.29 23.92
C PHE A 341 -35.25 7.78 23.71
N GLY A 342 -35.68 6.98 24.68
CA GLY A 342 -35.69 5.53 24.57
C GLY A 342 -36.93 4.91 25.21
N PHE A 343 -37.09 3.60 25.07
CA PHE A 343 -38.15 2.86 25.73
C PHE A 343 -37.58 2.01 26.88
N SER A 344 -38.05 2.20 28.10
CA SER A 344 -37.78 1.25 29.20
C SER A 344 -38.74 0.06 29.17
N PHE A 345 -39.88 0.20 28.48
CA PHE A 345 -40.85 -0.86 28.26
C PHE A 345 -41.58 -0.64 26.93
N PHE A 346 -41.82 -1.70 26.16
CA PHE A 346 -42.56 -1.61 24.89
C PHE A 346 -43.27 -2.93 24.56
N ASP A 347 -44.58 -2.86 24.32
CA ASP A 347 -45.43 -3.99 23.94
C ASP A 347 -46.66 -3.54 23.10
N PHE A 348 -46.59 -3.72 21.78
CA PHE A 348 -47.67 -3.43 20.81
C PHE A 348 -47.84 -4.54 19.78
N GLY A 349 -49.00 -5.16 19.68
CA GLY A 349 -49.20 -6.43 18.96
C GLY A 349 -49.11 -6.40 17.42
N SER A 350 -48.91 -5.24 16.78
CA SER A 350 -48.75 -5.19 15.32
C SER A 350 -47.34 -5.66 14.90
N LEU A 351 -47.26 -6.54 13.90
CA LEU A 351 -45.98 -7.02 13.33
C LEU A 351 -45.49 -6.20 12.13
N LYS A 352 -46.34 -5.38 11.52
CA LYS A 352 -46.00 -4.58 10.32
C LYS A 352 -46.09 -3.06 10.54
N CYS A 353 -46.45 -2.64 11.74
CA CYS A 353 -46.60 -1.23 12.13
C CYS A 353 -47.68 -0.47 11.34
N ASP A 354 -48.68 -1.20 10.83
CA ASP A 354 -49.79 -0.64 10.05
C ASP A 354 -51.03 -0.31 10.91
N THR A 355 -51.16 -0.96 12.08
CA THR A 355 -52.37 -0.92 12.92
C THR A 355 -52.14 -0.36 14.32
N ASP A 356 -51.10 -0.84 15.01
CA ASP A 356 -50.76 -0.45 16.37
C ASP A 356 -49.26 -0.14 16.40
N TYR A 357 -48.92 1.15 16.50
CA TYR A 357 -47.54 1.61 16.38
C TYR A 357 -47.29 2.91 17.15
N VAL A 358 -46.01 3.21 17.35
CA VAL A 358 -45.51 4.48 17.86
C VAL A 358 -44.53 5.04 16.86
N GLU A 359 -44.68 6.30 16.48
CA GLU A 359 -43.81 7.00 15.53
C GLU A 359 -43.19 8.23 16.20
N ILE A 360 -41.88 8.40 16.02
CA ILE A 360 -41.06 9.43 16.66
C ILE A 360 -40.52 10.35 15.58
N PHE A 361 -40.69 11.65 15.74
CA PHE A 361 -40.30 12.68 14.78
C PHE A 361 -39.35 13.70 15.42
N ASP A 362 -38.29 14.06 14.70
CA ASP A 362 -37.28 15.03 15.11
C ASP A 362 -37.72 16.47 14.80
N GLY A 363 -38.55 17.01 15.70
CA GLY A 363 -39.15 18.33 15.57
C GLY A 363 -40.38 18.49 16.46
N ASP A 364 -41.17 19.53 16.21
CA ASP A 364 -42.33 19.91 17.04
C ASP A 364 -43.68 19.34 16.57
N SER A 365 -43.68 18.58 15.47
CA SER A 365 -44.90 18.12 14.80
C SER A 365 -44.68 16.85 13.97
N ALA A 366 -45.78 16.19 13.58
CA ALA A 366 -45.76 15.00 12.73
C ALA A 366 -45.36 15.26 11.25
N SER A 367 -45.08 16.51 10.88
CA SER A 367 -44.51 16.87 9.57
C SER A 367 -42.98 16.92 9.56
N ALA A 368 -42.35 16.80 10.74
CA ALA A 368 -40.89 16.75 10.87
C ALA A 368 -40.32 15.40 10.42
N THR A 369 -38.99 15.27 10.38
CA THR A 369 -38.31 14.03 9.96
C THR A 369 -38.65 12.88 10.91
N SER A 370 -39.21 11.79 10.38
CA SER A 370 -39.45 10.57 11.18
C SER A 370 -38.13 9.91 11.53
N LEU A 371 -37.82 9.78 12.81
CA LEU A 371 -36.67 9.05 13.33
C LEU A 371 -36.92 7.53 13.35
N ALA A 372 -38.10 7.12 13.82
CA ALA A 372 -38.45 5.70 13.91
C ALA A 372 -39.96 5.49 13.95
N LYS A 373 -40.42 4.37 13.37
CA LYS A 373 -41.78 3.85 13.48
C LYS A 373 -41.73 2.43 14.04
N VAL A 374 -42.27 2.24 15.24
CA VAL A 374 -42.00 1.09 16.12
C VAL A 374 -43.28 0.32 16.42
N CYS A 375 -43.20 -1.01 16.37
CA CYS A 375 -44.24 -1.98 16.76
C CYS A 375 -43.59 -3.33 17.12
N ASN A 376 -44.31 -4.35 17.57
CA ASN A 376 -43.66 -5.61 18.01
C ASN A 376 -42.90 -6.36 16.89
N GLY A 377 -43.21 -6.14 15.62
CA GLY A 377 -42.43 -6.71 14.51
C GLY A 377 -41.23 -5.88 14.06
N HIS A 378 -41.13 -4.62 14.51
CA HIS A 378 -40.03 -3.70 14.26
C HIS A 378 -39.70 -2.98 15.56
N LYS A 379 -39.15 -3.71 16.53
CA LYS A 379 -38.72 -3.16 17.83
C LYS A 379 -37.37 -2.48 17.67
N LEU A 380 -37.18 -1.36 18.36
CA LEU A 380 -35.84 -0.82 18.61
C LEU A 380 -35.05 -1.81 19.48
N GLN A 381 -33.74 -1.91 19.29
CA GLN A 381 -32.90 -2.74 20.14
C GLN A 381 -32.88 -2.17 21.58
N PRO A 382 -32.68 -3.00 22.62
CA PRO A 382 -32.69 -2.53 24.02
C PRO A 382 -31.67 -1.42 24.35
N GLU A 383 -30.65 -1.25 23.52
CA GLU A 383 -29.56 -0.27 23.67
C GLU A 383 -29.76 0.99 22.77
N GLU A 384 -30.82 1.02 21.96
CA GLU A 384 -31.02 2.03 20.93
C GLU A 384 -31.75 3.26 21.50
N ILE A 385 -30.98 4.32 21.76
CA ILE A 385 -31.45 5.65 22.19
C ILE A 385 -31.56 6.54 20.95
N LEU A 386 -32.69 7.24 20.80
CA LEU A 386 -32.95 8.15 19.68
C LEU A 386 -32.59 9.60 20.08
N PRO A 387 -31.50 10.17 19.56
CA PRO A 387 -31.16 11.58 19.78
C PRO A 387 -31.96 12.50 18.85
N SER A 388 -32.37 13.66 19.35
CA SER A 388 -32.95 14.75 18.55
C SER A 388 -31.88 15.70 18.02
N SER A 389 -32.07 16.28 16.84
CA SER A 389 -31.19 17.35 16.31
C SER A 389 -31.47 18.73 16.93
N GLY A 390 -32.60 18.89 17.63
CA GLY A 390 -33.02 20.15 18.24
C GLY A 390 -33.56 20.01 19.66
N ARG A 391 -34.28 21.03 20.12
CA ARG A 391 -34.91 21.04 21.46
C ARG A 391 -36.32 20.44 21.49
N HIS A 392 -36.81 19.92 20.37
CA HIS A 392 -38.18 19.42 20.23
C HIS A 392 -38.17 18.01 19.66
N LEU A 393 -38.98 17.13 20.25
CA LEU A 393 -39.25 15.79 19.74
C LEU A 393 -40.75 15.52 19.81
N PHE A 394 -41.33 15.03 18.71
CA PHE A 394 -42.76 14.77 18.61
C PHE A 394 -43.03 13.27 18.49
N ILE A 395 -43.88 12.72 19.35
CA ILE A 395 -44.18 11.28 19.39
C ILE A 395 -45.67 11.08 19.15
N ARG A 396 -46.03 10.17 18.25
CA ARG A 396 -47.42 9.81 17.94
C ARG A 396 -47.66 8.31 18.10
N LEU A 397 -48.64 7.95 18.91
CA LEU A 397 -49.14 6.59 19.09
C LEU A 397 -50.47 6.45 18.35
N VAL A 398 -50.57 5.39 17.55
CA VAL A 398 -51.82 5.02 16.85
C VAL A 398 -52.18 3.59 17.21
N SER A 399 -53.46 3.34 17.53
CA SER A 399 -54.00 2.00 17.80
C SER A 399 -55.29 1.71 17.02
N SER A 400 -55.51 0.43 16.75
CA SER A 400 -56.65 -0.10 16.02
C SER A 400 -57.92 -0.25 16.89
N SER A 401 -58.99 -0.78 16.31
CA SER A 401 -60.25 -1.03 17.04
C SER A 401 -60.14 -2.17 18.05
N ASN A 402 -59.18 -3.08 17.89
CA ASN A 402 -58.90 -4.22 18.76
C ASN A 402 -57.37 -4.34 19.01
N PRO A 403 -56.78 -3.39 19.76
CA PRO A 403 -55.35 -3.40 19.98
C PRO A 403 -54.95 -4.58 20.86
N SER A 404 -53.70 -5.02 20.73
CA SER A 404 -53.07 -5.96 21.64
C SER A 404 -51.74 -5.40 22.14
N GLY A 405 -51.35 -5.72 23.37
CA GLY A 405 -50.12 -5.24 24.01
C GLY A 405 -50.31 -4.14 25.07
N ALA A 406 -49.41 -4.11 26.05
CA ALA A 406 -49.48 -3.27 27.24
C ALA A 406 -48.98 -1.83 27.05
N GLY A 407 -48.62 -1.41 25.82
CA GLY A 407 -48.21 -0.05 25.51
C GLY A 407 -46.70 0.17 25.70
N PHE A 408 -46.28 1.40 26.01
CA PHE A 408 -44.88 1.74 26.23
C PHE A 408 -44.64 2.62 27.46
N GLU A 409 -43.41 2.54 27.98
CA GLU A 409 -42.84 3.51 28.93
C GLU A 409 -41.60 4.13 28.27
N GLY A 410 -41.66 5.44 28.04
CA GLY A 410 -40.58 6.21 27.44
C GLY A 410 -39.69 6.84 28.51
N VAL A 411 -38.38 6.83 28.28
CA VAL A 411 -37.37 7.49 29.11
C VAL A 411 -36.82 8.68 28.34
N ILE A 412 -36.65 9.81 29.03
CA ILE A 412 -36.21 11.07 28.44
C ILE A 412 -35.00 11.56 29.22
N THR A 413 -33.92 11.87 28.50
CA THR A 413 -32.73 12.52 29.06
C THR A 413 -32.49 13.82 28.31
N PHE A 414 -32.25 14.91 29.03
CA PHE A 414 -31.86 16.19 28.46
C PHE A 414 -30.35 16.36 28.60
N ILE A 415 -29.67 16.08 27.51
CA ILE A 415 -28.23 16.26 27.41
C ILE A 415 -27.91 17.72 27.09
N LYS A 416 -26.85 18.26 27.67
CA LYS A 416 -26.35 19.58 27.28
C LYS A 416 -25.94 19.52 25.82
N LYS A 417 -26.35 20.52 25.04
CA LYS A 417 -25.86 20.71 23.69
C LYS A 417 -24.35 20.96 23.79
N SER A 418 -23.56 19.97 23.35
CA SER A 418 -22.10 20.09 23.36
C SER A 418 -21.70 21.28 22.49
N LEU A 419 -20.70 22.05 22.92
CA LEU A 419 -20.14 23.15 22.12
C LEU A 419 -19.75 22.66 20.71
N SER A 420 -19.31 21.39 20.61
CA SER A 420 -19.03 20.69 19.35
C SER A 420 -20.26 20.57 18.44
N SER A 421 -21.42 20.20 19.01
CA SER A 421 -22.69 20.08 18.27
C SER A 421 -23.24 21.43 17.80
N GLU A 422 -23.03 22.52 18.57
CA GLU A 422 -23.36 23.87 18.12
C GLU A 422 -22.47 24.34 16.97
N ILE A 423 -21.18 24.04 17.06
CA ILE A 423 -20.22 24.40 16.03
C ILE A 423 -20.53 23.66 14.73
N LEU A 424 -20.83 22.36 14.77
CA LEU A 424 -21.27 21.61 13.59
C LEU A 424 -22.54 22.21 12.98
N ALA A 425 -23.54 22.52 13.80
CA ALA A 425 -24.78 23.14 13.34
C ALA A 425 -24.57 24.54 12.72
N LYS A 426 -23.53 25.29 13.10
CA LYS A 426 -23.23 26.62 12.56
C LYS A 426 -22.18 26.61 11.44
N THR A 427 -21.44 25.50 11.26
CA THR A 427 -20.36 25.41 10.28
C THR A 427 -20.92 25.21 8.87
N PRO A 428 -20.63 26.10 7.90
CA PRO A 428 -21.08 25.94 6.53
C PRO A 428 -20.55 24.63 5.92
N GLY A 429 -21.46 23.80 5.40
CA GLY A 429 -21.13 22.52 4.77
C GLY A 429 -21.42 21.29 5.64
N CYS A 430 -21.68 21.46 6.94
CA CYS A 430 -21.93 20.36 7.88
C CYS A 430 -23.43 20.04 8.10
N GLN A 431 -24.34 20.69 7.37
CA GLN A 431 -25.80 20.54 7.51
C GLN A 431 -26.43 19.70 6.36
N GLY A 432 -25.68 18.74 5.81
CA GLY A 432 -26.19 17.82 4.79
C GLY A 432 -26.16 18.31 3.34
N SER A 433 -25.59 19.49 3.05
CA SER A 433 -25.30 19.94 1.68
C SER A 433 -23.95 20.65 1.56
N PRO A 434 -23.21 20.51 0.43
CA PRO A 434 -21.90 21.15 0.28
C PRO A 434 -21.97 22.67 0.31
N ALA A 435 -21.13 23.30 1.14
CA ALA A 435 -20.96 24.74 1.12
C ALA A 435 -20.13 25.19 -0.09
N LYS A 436 -20.63 26.16 -0.84
CA LYS A 436 -19.97 26.66 -2.06
C LYS A 436 -18.93 27.74 -1.74
N ILE A 437 -17.73 27.58 -2.28
CA ILE A 437 -16.60 28.52 -2.13
C ILE A 437 -16.14 28.99 -3.52
N THR A 438 -16.15 30.30 -3.77
CA THR A 438 -15.80 30.88 -5.08
C THR A 438 -14.64 31.88 -5.03
N SER A 439 -13.89 31.92 -3.92
CA SER A 439 -12.82 32.91 -3.67
C SER A 439 -11.51 32.25 -3.27
N SER A 440 -10.38 32.69 -3.84
CA SER A 440 -9.01 32.17 -3.62
C SER A 440 -8.25 32.83 -2.46
N SER A 441 -8.95 33.41 -1.49
CA SER A 441 -8.32 34.16 -0.37
C SER A 441 -8.81 33.71 0.99
N LYS A 442 -9.57 32.60 1.04
CA LYS A 442 -10.09 32.02 2.27
C LYS A 442 -9.18 30.90 2.73
N MET A 443 -8.82 30.91 4.01
CA MET A 443 -8.37 29.71 4.68
C MET A 443 -9.60 28.83 4.90
N LEU A 444 -9.55 27.59 4.42
CA LEU A 444 -10.51 26.55 4.77
C LEU A 444 -10.00 25.86 6.02
N VAL A 445 -10.86 25.73 7.02
CA VAL A 445 -10.50 25.09 8.28
C VAL A 445 -11.50 23.99 8.62
N SER A 446 -11.05 22.97 9.34
CA SER A 446 -11.94 21.95 9.89
C SER A 446 -12.95 22.56 10.88
N PRO A 447 -14.10 21.92 11.12
CA PRO A 447 -15.08 22.41 12.09
C PRO A 447 -14.44 22.56 13.47
N GLY A 448 -14.70 23.69 14.13
CA GLY A 448 -14.14 23.98 15.47
C GLY A 448 -12.68 24.43 15.49
N TYR A 449 -11.98 24.45 14.36
CA TYR A 449 -10.56 24.86 14.32
C TYR A 449 -10.34 26.27 14.87
N GLY A 450 -9.44 26.40 15.85
CA GLY A 450 -9.12 27.68 16.51
C GLY A 450 -10.15 28.14 17.54
N VAL A 451 -11.22 27.37 17.77
CA VAL A 451 -12.24 27.60 18.80
C VAL A 451 -12.26 26.45 19.81
N LEU A 452 -12.15 25.22 19.31
CA LEU A 452 -11.96 23.99 20.07
C LEU A 452 -10.50 23.54 19.98
N ASP A 453 -10.08 22.74 20.96
CA ASP A 453 -8.77 22.08 20.95
C ASP A 453 -8.69 21.01 19.86
N THR A 454 -9.81 20.32 19.58
CA THR A 454 -9.96 19.29 18.55
C THR A 454 -11.23 19.48 17.73
N TYR A 455 -11.30 18.90 16.52
CA TYR A 455 -12.54 18.91 15.75
C TYR A 455 -13.65 18.10 16.44
N PRO A 456 -14.94 18.40 16.19
CA PRO A 456 -16.06 17.60 16.66
C PRO A 456 -16.04 16.15 16.15
N GLU A 457 -16.43 15.22 17.02
CA GLU A 457 -16.80 13.84 16.67
C GLU A 457 -18.07 13.84 15.80
N ASP A 458 -18.25 12.77 15.02
CA ASP A 458 -19.37 12.55 14.08
C ASP A 458 -19.59 13.71 13.08
N ALA A 459 -18.53 14.47 12.77
CA ALA A 459 -18.61 15.55 11.81
C ALA A 459 -18.79 14.99 10.40
N ASN A 460 -19.64 15.60 9.59
CA ASN A 460 -19.72 15.31 8.16
C ASN A 460 -19.94 16.61 7.39
N CYS A 461 -18.84 17.16 6.88
CA CYS A 461 -18.80 18.50 6.31
C CYS A 461 -18.29 18.47 4.88
N GLN A 462 -19.01 19.13 3.98
CA GLN A 462 -18.71 19.11 2.55
C GLN A 462 -18.54 20.52 1.99
N TRP A 463 -17.57 20.71 1.10
CA TRP A 463 -17.31 21.99 0.43
C TRP A 463 -17.08 21.81 -1.07
N LEU A 464 -17.76 22.60 -1.89
CA LEU A 464 -17.51 22.69 -3.33
C LEU A 464 -16.79 23.99 -3.63
N ILE A 465 -15.51 23.88 -4.00
CA ILE A 465 -14.67 25.01 -4.39
C ILE A 465 -14.76 25.17 -5.91
N GLU A 466 -15.21 26.31 -6.40
CA GLU A 466 -15.34 26.63 -7.82
C GLU A 466 -14.47 27.84 -8.18
N ALA A 467 -13.40 27.57 -8.94
CA ALA A 467 -12.55 28.56 -9.57
C ALA A 467 -13.16 29.07 -10.90
N PRO A 468 -12.72 30.24 -11.39
CA PRO A 468 -13.07 30.69 -12.74
C PRO A 468 -12.65 29.65 -13.81
N ALA A 469 -13.36 29.61 -14.94
CA ALA A 469 -13.24 28.53 -15.95
C ALA A 469 -11.81 28.24 -16.46
N ASP A 470 -10.93 29.24 -16.48
CA ASP A 470 -9.54 29.13 -16.93
C ASP A 470 -8.53 28.82 -15.81
N PHE A 471 -9.01 28.50 -14.61
CA PHE A 471 -8.20 28.24 -13.44
C PHE A 471 -8.42 26.83 -12.91
N VAL A 472 -7.46 26.33 -12.14
CA VAL A 472 -7.59 25.14 -11.30
C VAL A 472 -7.52 25.55 -9.83
N VAL A 473 -8.04 24.71 -8.95
CA VAL A 473 -8.03 24.91 -7.50
C VAL A 473 -6.81 24.19 -6.92
N ARG A 474 -6.01 24.88 -6.10
CA ARG A 474 -4.97 24.29 -5.25
C ARG A 474 -5.27 24.54 -3.77
N LEU A 475 -5.11 23.52 -2.95
CA LEU A 475 -5.21 23.56 -1.49
C LEU A 475 -3.86 23.26 -0.86
N THR A 476 -3.22 24.23 -0.22
CA THR A 476 -1.96 24.00 0.51
C THR A 476 -2.21 24.02 2.01
N PHE A 477 -1.77 23.00 2.74
CA PHE A 477 -2.04 22.85 4.16
C PHE A 477 -0.96 23.53 5.01
N LYS A 478 -1.39 24.37 5.96
CA LYS A 478 -0.52 24.96 6.99
C LYS A 478 -0.52 24.12 8.26
N THR A 479 -1.62 23.42 8.51
CA THR A 479 -1.74 22.42 9.58
C THR A 479 -2.63 21.31 9.06
N PHE A 480 -2.25 20.08 9.37
CA PHE A 480 -3.01 18.89 9.08
C PHE A 480 -2.76 17.88 10.21
N ASP A 481 -3.81 17.55 10.95
CA ASP A 481 -3.77 16.67 12.11
C ASP A 481 -5.13 15.97 12.25
N ILE A 482 -5.27 14.82 11.60
CA ILE A 482 -6.50 14.00 11.51
C ILE A 482 -6.13 12.57 11.91
N GLU A 483 -7.03 11.83 12.59
CA GLU A 483 -6.72 10.51 13.18
C GLU A 483 -5.86 9.61 12.29
N GLU A 484 -4.81 9.04 12.88
CA GLU A 484 -3.85 8.19 12.17
C GLU A 484 -4.39 6.77 11.99
N GLU A 485 -4.74 6.40 10.76
CA GLU A 485 -5.19 5.05 10.40
C GLU A 485 -4.67 4.65 9.01
N PHE A 486 -4.32 3.36 8.84
CA PHE A 486 -3.67 2.82 7.65
C PHE A 486 -4.47 2.99 6.34
N SER A 487 -5.77 3.22 6.40
CA SER A 487 -6.64 3.44 5.23
C SER A 487 -7.53 4.67 5.39
N CYS A 488 -7.22 5.52 6.39
CA CYS A 488 -8.02 6.65 6.81
C CYS A 488 -9.52 6.32 6.93
N LEU A 489 -9.86 5.15 7.48
CA LEU A 489 -11.24 4.63 7.53
C LEU A 489 -12.11 5.31 8.60
N PHE A 490 -11.49 5.78 9.68
CA PHE A 490 -12.13 6.53 10.76
C PHE A 490 -12.30 7.99 10.33
N ASP A 491 -11.35 8.86 10.72
CA ASP A 491 -11.40 10.26 10.34
C ASP A 491 -10.64 10.54 9.05
N SER A 492 -11.22 11.36 8.18
CA SER A 492 -10.60 11.66 6.90
C SER A 492 -11.05 12.97 6.26
N LEU A 493 -10.12 13.58 5.54
CA LEU A 493 -10.41 14.57 4.50
C LEU A 493 -10.34 13.88 3.14
N THR A 494 -11.45 13.80 2.42
CA THR A 494 -11.52 13.22 1.08
C THR A 494 -11.68 14.32 0.04
N ALA A 495 -10.91 14.25 -1.04
CA ALA A 495 -10.94 15.21 -2.14
C ALA A 495 -11.33 14.56 -3.47
N TYR A 496 -12.22 15.22 -4.23
CA TYR A 496 -12.73 14.77 -5.52
C TYR A 496 -12.57 15.84 -6.59
N ASP A 497 -12.09 15.45 -7.76
CA ASP A 497 -11.81 16.33 -8.90
C ASP A 497 -13.04 16.58 -9.77
N GLY A 498 -13.93 17.46 -9.32
CA GLY A 498 -15.17 17.75 -10.04
C GLY A 498 -16.28 18.32 -9.15
N GLN A 499 -17.52 18.26 -9.63
CA GLN A 499 -18.66 18.88 -8.96
C GLN A 499 -19.47 17.91 -8.09
N ASN A 500 -19.52 16.62 -8.45
CA ASN A 500 -20.42 15.65 -7.84
C ASN A 500 -19.68 14.35 -7.47
N PHE A 501 -20.19 13.64 -6.46
CA PHE A 501 -19.70 12.31 -6.05
C PHE A 501 -19.84 11.24 -7.15
N ASP A 502 -20.66 11.47 -8.17
CA ASP A 502 -20.89 10.55 -9.29
C ASP A 502 -19.84 10.63 -10.43
N GLU A 503 -19.06 11.72 -10.51
CA GLU A 503 -17.99 11.87 -11.53
C GLU A 503 -16.66 11.20 -11.10
N ARG A 504 -16.62 10.62 -9.87
CA ARG A 504 -15.61 9.74 -9.24
C ARG A 504 -14.15 9.79 -9.73
N VAL A 505 -13.57 10.98 -9.88
CA VAL A 505 -12.10 11.10 -9.84
C VAL A 505 -11.70 11.47 -8.41
N LEU A 506 -11.56 10.44 -7.57
CA LEU A 506 -10.98 10.59 -6.23
C LEU A 506 -9.54 11.10 -6.38
N LEU A 507 -9.23 12.25 -5.77
CA LEU A 507 -7.87 12.79 -5.69
C LEU A 507 -7.11 12.22 -4.50
N GLY A 508 -7.81 11.84 -3.45
CA GLY A 508 -7.21 11.19 -2.28
C GLY A 508 -8.13 11.23 -1.07
N LYS A 509 -7.83 10.34 -0.12
CA LYS A 509 -8.40 10.29 1.21
C LYS A 509 -7.25 10.45 2.18
N TYR A 510 -7.29 11.51 2.99
CA TYR A 510 -6.14 11.99 3.75
C TYR A 510 -6.43 11.94 5.24
N CYS A 511 -5.44 11.47 6.01
CA CYS A 511 -5.38 11.42 7.46
C CYS A 511 -3.90 11.47 7.89
N ASN A 512 -3.51 11.38 9.17
CA ASN A 512 -2.10 11.58 9.54
C ASN A 512 -1.12 10.61 8.85
N GLU A 513 -1.48 9.33 8.72
CA GLU A 513 -0.70 8.33 7.99
C GLU A 513 -0.55 8.66 6.49
N HIS A 514 -1.61 9.21 5.89
CA HIS A 514 -1.68 9.61 4.50
C HIS A 514 -1.86 11.13 4.37
N SER A 515 -0.97 11.89 5.00
CA SER A 515 -1.08 13.35 5.03
C SER A 515 -0.91 13.95 3.62
N PRO A 516 -1.61 15.05 3.28
CA PRO A 516 -1.34 15.79 2.06
C PRO A 516 0.12 16.25 2.03
N THR A 517 0.77 16.18 0.86
CA THR A 517 2.16 16.61 0.71
C THR A 517 2.30 18.13 0.87
N SER A 518 3.54 18.63 0.95
CA SER A 518 3.83 20.07 1.07
C SER A 518 3.23 20.91 -0.07
N GLU A 519 3.05 20.32 -1.25
CA GLU A 519 2.44 20.95 -2.42
C GLU A 519 0.91 20.98 -2.36
N GLY A 520 0.32 20.18 -1.46
CA GLY A 520 -1.11 20.14 -1.22
C GLY A 520 -1.90 19.42 -2.33
N ILE A 521 -3.20 19.75 -2.45
CA ILE A 521 -4.14 19.07 -3.36
C ILE A 521 -4.50 20.01 -4.51
N THR A 522 -4.28 19.60 -5.76
CA THR A 522 -4.61 20.40 -6.95
C THR A 522 -5.62 19.69 -7.84
N SER A 523 -6.70 20.38 -8.23
CA SER A 523 -7.70 19.86 -9.16
C SER A 523 -7.22 19.89 -10.62
N SER A 524 -7.75 19.01 -11.48
CA SER A 524 -7.49 19.07 -12.93
C SER A 524 -8.44 20.04 -13.65
N ASN A 525 -9.60 20.30 -13.05
CA ASN A 525 -10.61 21.22 -13.57
C ASN A 525 -10.81 22.44 -12.63
N ASN A 526 -11.80 23.29 -12.93
CA ASN A 526 -12.06 24.50 -12.16
C ASN A 526 -12.93 24.25 -10.90
N LYS A 527 -13.13 22.99 -10.50
CA LYS A 527 -13.95 22.57 -9.37
C LYS A 527 -13.22 21.52 -8.55
N LEU A 528 -13.37 21.60 -7.23
CA LEU A 528 -12.82 20.66 -6.26
C LEU A 528 -13.87 20.44 -5.16
N LEU A 529 -14.31 19.20 -4.99
CA LEU A 529 -15.26 18.81 -3.95
C LEU A 529 -14.49 18.15 -2.80
N LEU A 530 -14.70 18.63 -1.58
CA LEU A 530 -14.09 18.11 -0.36
C LEU A 530 -15.15 17.55 0.57
N GLN A 531 -14.80 16.49 1.30
CA GLN A 531 -15.57 15.97 2.40
C GLN A 531 -14.65 15.70 3.59
N PHE A 532 -14.91 16.34 4.72
CA PHE A 532 -14.33 15.96 6.01
C PHE A 532 -15.36 15.14 6.78
N ALA A 533 -14.96 13.94 7.18
CA ALA A 533 -15.77 13.07 8.02
C ALA A 533 -14.96 12.63 9.24
N SER A 534 -15.56 12.69 10.43
CA SER A 534 -15.02 12.07 11.64
C SER A 534 -16.00 11.06 12.22
N ASP A 535 -15.47 10.10 12.96
CA ASP A 535 -16.23 9.12 13.72
C ASP A 535 -16.48 9.59 15.17
N GLY A 536 -17.07 8.73 15.99
CA GLY A 536 -17.48 9.04 17.35
C GLY A 536 -16.35 9.09 18.37
N THR A 537 -15.08 8.95 17.96
CA THR A 537 -13.92 8.89 18.85
C THR A 537 -12.68 9.59 18.27
N ASN A 538 -11.60 9.69 19.06
CA ASN A 538 -10.25 10.04 18.59
C ASN A 538 -10.11 11.28 17.71
N SER A 539 -10.73 12.40 18.09
CA SER A 539 -10.55 13.66 17.36
C SER A 539 -9.22 14.37 17.67
N PHE A 540 -8.69 15.09 16.68
CA PHE A 540 -7.39 15.80 16.69
C PHE A 540 -7.54 17.28 16.34
N LYS A 541 -6.44 18.03 16.18
CA LYS A 541 -6.50 19.48 15.92
C LYS A 541 -7.18 19.84 14.60
N GLY A 542 -7.21 18.92 13.64
CA GLY A 542 -7.81 19.11 12.32
C GLY A 542 -6.89 19.82 11.34
N PHE A 543 -7.46 20.60 10.42
CA PHE A 543 -6.70 21.19 9.33
C PHE A 543 -6.98 22.67 9.12
N GLU A 544 -5.96 23.36 8.60
CA GLU A 544 -6.03 24.72 8.07
C GLU A 544 -5.36 24.74 6.70
N ALA A 545 -6.13 25.00 5.65
CA ALA A 545 -5.71 24.94 4.25
C ALA A 545 -5.94 26.26 3.53
N LYS A 546 -4.95 26.72 2.76
CA LYS A 546 -5.06 27.91 1.90
C LYS A 546 -5.57 27.50 0.52
N ILE A 547 -6.63 28.17 0.05
CA ILE A 547 -7.18 27.98 -1.30
C ILE A 547 -6.51 28.96 -2.27
N GLU A 548 -5.99 28.45 -3.38
CA GLU A 548 -5.41 29.26 -4.46
C GLU A 548 -6.03 28.89 -5.81
N PHE A 549 -6.28 29.89 -6.66
CA PHE A 549 -6.70 29.66 -8.05
C PHE A 549 -5.51 29.91 -8.96
N ILE A 550 -5.06 28.85 -9.63
CA ILE A 550 -3.91 28.90 -10.54
C ILE A 550 -4.41 28.92 -11.98
N LYS A 551 -3.96 29.87 -12.79
CA LYS A 551 -4.31 29.89 -14.22
C LYS A 551 -3.85 28.59 -14.88
N ARG A 552 -4.74 27.92 -15.60
CA ARG A 552 -4.45 26.69 -16.33
C ARG A 552 -3.30 26.86 -17.34
N ASP A 553 -3.15 28.05 -17.94
CA ASP A 553 -2.05 28.34 -18.85
C ASP A 553 -0.68 28.49 -18.16
N TYR A 554 -0.64 28.80 -16.86
CA TYR A 554 0.60 28.76 -16.08
C TYR A 554 1.11 27.32 -15.96
N ILE A 555 0.20 26.37 -15.63
CA ILE A 555 0.51 24.93 -15.62
C ILE A 555 1.02 24.47 -16.98
N ARG A 556 0.46 24.94 -18.10
CA ARG A 556 0.94 24.57 -19.46
C ARG A 556 2.35 25.08 -19.78
N LYS A 557 2.76 26.22 -19.21
CA LYS A 557 4.11 26.78 -19.41
C LYS A 557 5.16 26.03 -18.60
N VAL A 558 4.79 25.51 -17.44
CA VAL A 558 5.71 24.79 -16.53
C VAL A 558 5.65 23.27 -16.75
N HIS A 559 4.53 22.74 -17.26
CA HIS A 559 4.24 21.31 -17.44
C HIS A 559 3.61 20.99 -18.81
N PRO A 560 4.42 20.97 -19.88
CA PRO A 560 3.92 20.65 -21.22
C PRO A 560 3.34 19.23 -21.29
N GLY A 561 2.04 19.10 -21.59
CA GLY A 561 1.34 17.80 -21.75
C GLY A 561 0.55 17.30 -20.53
N CYS A 562 0.46 18.09 -19.46
CA CYS A 562 -0.25 17.74 -18.23
C CYS A 562 -1.58 18.48 -18.06
N GLY A 563 -2.50 17.94 -17.25
CA GLY A 563 -3.78 18.60 -16.92
C GLY A 563 -4.87 18.37 -17.97
N GLY A 564 -4.95 17.16 -18.51
CA GLY A 564 -6.03 16.73 -19.41
C GLY A 564 -5.84 17.04 -20.90
N LYS A 565 -4.69 17.60 -21.30
CA LYS A 565 -4.35 17.85 -22.71
C LYS A 565 -3.05 17.16 -23.10
N THR A 566 -3.12 16.24 -24.06
CA THR A 566 -1.95 15.57 -24.64
C THR A 566 -1.08 16.57 -25.41
N LEU A 567 0.23 16.56 -25.17
CA LEU A 567 1.20 17.29 -25.98
C LEU A 567 1.63 16.46 -27.18
N THR A 568 1.46 16.99 -28.38
CA THR A 568 1.93 16.33 -29.61
C THR A 568 3.35 16.77 -29.95
N LEU A 569 4.25 15.80 -30.12
CA LEU A 569 5.67 15.98 -30.40
C LEU A 569 5.95 15.42 -31.81
N THR A 570 6.29 16.31 -32.75
CA THR A 570 6.47 15.96 -34.18
C THR A 570 7.88 16.18 -34.71
N ALA A 571 8.78 16.74 -33.89
CA ALA A 571 10.18 16.91 -34.29
C ALA A 571 10.86 15.53 -34.48
N PRO A 572 11.86 15.40 -35.38
CA PRO A 572 12.62 14.16 -35.59
C PRO A 572 13.26 13.59 -34.32
N GLU A 573 13.59 14.45 -33.37
CA GLU A 573 14.09 14.10 -32.05
C GLU A 573 13.59 15.14 -31.05
N GLY A 574 13.58 14.78 -29.78
CA GLY A 574 13.19 15.70 -28.72
C GLY A 574 13.28 15.08 -27.34
N GLU A 575 12.98 15.90 -26.34
CA GLU A 575 13.02 15.52 -24.94
C GLU A 575 11.71 15.96 -24.27
N PHE A 576 11.21 15.13 -23.35
CA PHE A 576 10.14 15.48 -22.45
C PHE A 576 10.44 14.92 -21.05
N ARG A 577 9.83 15.54 -20.04
CA ARG A 577 10.14 15.27 -18.63
C ARG A 577 8.85 15.06 -17.86
N SER A 578 8.95 14.36 -16.75
CA SER A 578 7.88 14.36 -15.75
C SER A 578 7.53 15.78 -15.33
N PRO A 579 6.27 16.04 -14.94
CA PRO A 579 5.86 17.34 -14.41
C PRO A 579 6.76 17.77 -13.24
N MET A 580 6.90 19.08 -13.06
CA MET A 580 7.67 19.75 -12.00
C MET A 580 9.18 19.42 -11.92
N TYR A 581 9.71 18.59 -12.82
CA TYR A 581 11.13 18.23 -12.84
C TYR A 581 12.07 19.45 -12.89
N ASN A 582 11.76 20.44 -13.73
CA ASN A 582 12.61 21.63 -13.92
C ASN A 582 12.53 22.66 -12.77
N VAL A 583 11.60 22.47 -11.82
CA VAL A 583 11.39 23.40 -10.70
C VAL A 583 11.81 22.72 -9.39
N GLU A 584 11.26 21.54 -9.13
CA GLU A 584 11.39 20.84 -7.84
C GLU A 584 12.12 19.50 -7.94
N LYS A 585 12.47 19.06 -9.16
CA LYS A 585 13.15 17.77 -9.41
C LYS A 585 12.40 16.55 -8.89
N GLN A 586 11.07 16.67 -8.74
CA GLN A 586 10.13 15.64 -8.32
C GLN A 586 8.81 15.88 -9.05
N TYR A 587 8.02 14.82 -9.29
CA TYR A 587 6.67 14.99 -9.83
C TYR A 587 5.64 15.15 -8.70
N PRO A 588 4.51 15.86 -8.92
CA PRO A 588 3.45 15.97 -7.94
C PRO A 588 2.56 14.71 -7.91
N ASN A 589 1.92 14.46 -6.77
CA ASN A 589 0.83 13.50 -6.66
C ASN A 589 -0.33 13.83 -7.61
N MET A 590 -1.07 12.81 -8.01
CA MET A 590 -2.24 12.88 -8.90
C MET A 590 -1.95 13.50 -10.27
N ALA A 591 -0.68 13.50 -10.69
CA ALA A 591 -0.27 14.00 -11.99
C ALA A 591 -0.93 13.18 -13.09
N ARG A 592 -1.47 13.87 -14.09
CA ARG A 592 -2.00 13.25 -15.31
C ARG A 592 -1.41 13.94 -16.52
N CYS A 593 -0.43 13.28 -17.12
CA CYS A 593 0.30 13.80 -18.26
C CYS A 593 0.26 12.83 -19.43
N ALA A 594 0.21 13.37 -20.64
CA ALA A 594 0.23 12.58 -21.85
C ALA A 594 1.02 13.26 -22.96
N TRP A 595 1.80 12.45 -23.68
CA TRP A 595 2.58 12.87 -24.84
C TRP A 595 2.26 11.95 -26.02
N SER A 596 2.01 12.55 -27.18
CA SER A 596 1.81 11.83 -28.45
C SER A 596 3.00 12.14 -29.35
N ILE A 597 3.89 11.17 -29.53
CA ILE A 597 5.04 11.30 -30.41
C ILE A 597 4.66 10.78 -31.78
N GLU A 598 4.82 11.61 -32.80
CA GLU A 598 4.58 11.25 -34.20
C GLU A 598 5.76 11.69 -35.05
N VAL A 599 6.61 10.74 -35.43
CA VAL A 599 7.74 11.00 -36.33
C VAL A 599 7.33 10.79 -37.79
N VAL A 600 8.23 11.14 -38.71
CA VAL A 600 8.01 11.03 -40.16
C VAL A 600 7.54 9.62 -40.54
N SER A 601 6.55 9.55 -41.43
CA SER A 601 6.03 8.28 -41.96
C SER A 601 7.15 7.42 -42.55
N GLY A 602 7.17 6.12 -42.23
CA GLY A 602 8.22 5.18 -42.64
C GLY A 602 9.47 5.16 -41.76
N LYS A 603 9.47 5.88 -40.62
CA LYS A 603 10.48 5.76 -39.55
C LYS A 603 9.87 5.11 -38.31
N LEU A 604 10.73 4.68 -37.38
CA LEU A 604 10.32 4.17 -36.07
C LEU A 604 10.61 5.20 -34.99
N VAL A 605 9.80 5.23 -33.94
CA VAL A 605 10.11 6.03 -32.74
C VAL A 605 11.03 5.22 -31.83
N HIS A 606 12.18 5.80 -31.48
CA HIS A 606 13.10 5.24 -30.49
C HIS A 606 13.08 6.12 -29.24
N LEU A 607 12.76 5.52 -28.10
CA LEU A 607 12.58 6.16 -26.80
C LEU A 607 13.62 5.64 -25.81
N THR A 608 14.26 6.56 -25.10
CA THR A 608 15.22 6.23 -24.03
C THR A 608 14.98 7.12 -22.81
N PHE A 609 15.43 6.67 -21.65
CA PHE A 609 15.38 7.43 -20.41
C PHE A 609 16.81 7.71 -19.94
N SER A 610 17.11 8.96 -19.63
CA SER A 610 18.40 9.33 -19.02
C SER A 610 18.33 9.39 -17.50
N MET A 611 17.11 9.38 -16.95
CA MET A 611 16.82 9.37 -15.53
C MET A 611 15.40 8.84 -15.34
N PHE A 612 15.21 7.98 -14.35
CA PHE A 612 13.92 7.35 -14.02
C PHE A 612 13.87 7.05 -12.52
N SER A 613 12.81 7.48 -11.85
CA SER A 613 12.52 7.28 -10.43
C SER A 613 11.04 7.58 -10.27
N VAL A 614 10.24 6.53 -10.16
CA VAL A 614 8.78 6.56 -10.04
C VAL A 614 8.44 5.53 -8.97
N GLU A 615 7.51 5.83 -8.05
CA GLU A 615 7.18 4.95 -6.92
C GLU A 615 7.03 3.47 -7.33
N GLU A 616 7.80 2.59 -6.68
CA GLU A 616 7.77 1.16 -6.98
C GLU A 616 6.65 0.45 -6.22
N THR A 617 5.71 -0.12 -6.96
CA THR A 617 4.65 -0.99 -6.42
C THR A 617 4.51 -2.26 -7.24
N MET A 618 3.91 -3.30 -6.64
CA MET A 618 3.67 -4.57 -7.32
C MET A 618 2.80 -4.35 -8.57
N GLY A 619 3.40 -4.44 -9.75
CA GLY A 619 2.70 -4.22 -11.03
C GLY A 619 2.51 -2.74 -11.41
N CYS A 620 3.19 -1.81 -10.71
CA CYS A 620 3.12 -0.37 -10.94
C CYS A 620 1.69 0.16 -10.94
N THR A 621 0.94 -0.17 -9.88
CA THR A 621 -0.49 0.15 -9.76
C THR A 621 -0.74 1.56 -9.29
N ASN A 622 0.18 2.11 -8.49
CA ASN A 622 0.14 3.48 -8.00
C ASN A 622 0.69 4.41 -9.10
N ASP A 623 1.96 4.80 -8.98
CA ASP A 623 2.62 5.61 -9.98
C ASP A 623 3.16 4.78 -11.13
N HIS A 624 2.92 5.24 -12.37
CA HIS A 624 3.40 4.54 -13.53
C HIS A 624 3.50 5.40 -14.79
N VAL A 625 4.44 5.00 -15.64
CA VAL A 625 4.54 5.44 -17.03
C VAL A 625 4.05 4.31 -17.94
N ASN A 626 2.90 4.49 -18.58
CA ASN A 626 2.42 3.61 -19.63
C ASN A 626 2.92 4.10 -20.99
N ILE A 627 3.47 3.18 -21.77
CA ILE A 627 3.92 3.43 -23.13
C ILE A 627 3.05 2.59 -24.06
N TYR A 628 2.40 3.25 -25.00
CA TYR A 628 1.49 2.64 -25.97
C TYR A 628 2.01 2.84 -27.39
N GLU A 629 1.90 1.79 -28.20
CA GLU A 629 1.91 1.92 -29.65
C GLU A 629 0.53 2.33 -30.14
N VAL A 630 0.50 3.23 -31.13
CA VAL A 630 -0.75 3.65 -31.78
C VAL A 630 -0.81 3.01 -33.16
N ILE A 631 -1.57 1.92 -33.30
CA ILE A 631 -1.74 1.16 -34.55
C ILE A 631 -3.17 1.34 -35.02
N ASP A 632 -3.37 1.83 -36.25
CA ASP A 632 -4.70 2.08 -36.84
C ASP A 632 -5.66 2.92 -35.96
N GLY A 633 -5.09 3.78 -35.11
CA GLY A 633 -5.84 4.63 -34.18
C GLY A 633 -6.12 4.00 -32.81
N GLU A 634 -5.80 2.72 -32.61
CA GLU A 634 -5.94 2.03 -31.33
C GLU A 634 -4.62 2.06 -30.52
N LYS A 635 -4.74 2.18 -29.18
CA LYS A 635 -3.60 2.18 -28.26
C LYS A 635 -3.34 0.77 -27.75
N LYS A 636 -2.19 0.18 -28.11
CA LYS A 636 -1.70 -1.10 -27.58
C LYS A 636 -0.62 -0.85 -26.53
N LEU A 637 -0.84 -1.28 -25.29
CA LEU A 637 0.15 -1.12 -24.21
C LEU A 637 1.40 -1.96 -24.51
N LEU A 638 2.57 -1.30 -24.59
CA LEU A 638 3.87 -1.95 -24.74
C LEU A 638 4.49 -2.27 -23.39
N LYS A 639 4.61 -1.25 -22.53
CA LYS A 639 5.22 -1.37 -21.21
C LYS A 639 4.50 -0.47 -20.23
N ARG A 640 4.45 -0.94 -18.98
CA ARG A 640 4.12 -0.16 -17.80
C ARG A 640 5.36 -0.14 -16.92
N LEU A 641 5.82 1.04 -16.53
CA LEU A 641 7.11 1.26 -15.88
C LEU A 641 6.93 2.01 -14.56
N CYS A 642 7.65 1.58 -13.53
CA CYS A 642 7.83 2.21 -12.22
C CYS A 642 9.17 1.72 -11.63
N GLY A 643 9.57 2.22 -10.46
CA GLY A 643 10.87 1.97 -9.83
C GLY A 643 11.93 3.04 -10.13
N ASP A 644 13.15 2.79 -9.66
CA ASP A 644 14.31 3.68 -9.81
C ASP A 644 15.36 3.15 -10.80
N GLU A 645 15.18 1.94 -11.33
CA GLU A 645 16.00 1.41 -12.40
C GLU A 645 15.68 2.09 -13.74
N ILE A 646 16.72 2.52 -14.46
CA ILE A 646 16.56 3.12 -15.79
C ILE A 646 16.01 2.05 -16.75
N PRO A 647 14.83 2.25 -17.37
CA PRO A 647 14.24 1.27 -18.27
C PRO A 647 15.09 1.03 -19.52
N ASP A 648 15.09 -0.21 -20.00
CA ASP A 648 15.67 -0.57 -21.30
C ASP A 648 15.13 0.33 -22.42
N GLU A 649 15.98 0.60 -23.42
CA GLU A 649 15.59 1.34 -24.62
C GLU A 649 14.39 0.71 -25.34
N ILE A 650 13.49 1.55 -25.86
CA ILE A 650 12.24 1.11 -26.48
C ILE A 650 12.21 1.60 -27.92
N THR A 651 11.98 0.70 -28.87
CA THR A 651 11.77 1.07 -30.27
C THR A 651 10.38 0.62 -30.68
N ALA A 652 9.54 1.57 -31.10
CA ALA A 652 8.20 1.31 -31.58
C ALA A 652 8.23 0.53 -32.91
N SER A 653 7.21 -0.28 -33.15
CA SER A 653 6.97 -1.00 -34.41
C SER A 653 6.52 -0.09 -35.55
N ASN A 654 6.15 1.16 -35.24
CA ASN A 654 5.68 2.16 -36.20
C ASN A 654 6.19 3.58 -35.88
N ASN A 655 5.64 4.60 -36.54
CA ASN A 655 6.03 6.00 -36.39
C ASN A 655 5.31 6.75 -35.27
N LYS A 656 4.56 6.08 -34.39
CA LYS A 656 3.75 6.72 -33.34
C LYS A 656 3.85 6.02 -31.98
N LEU A 657 4.18 6.80 -30.95
CA LEU A 657 4.02 6.40 -29.55
C LEU A 657 3.07 7.33 -28.83
N TYR A 658 2.29 6.77 -27.90
CA TYR A 658 1.52 7.52 -26.93
C TYR A 658 2.03 7.16 -25.54
N ILE A 659 2.47 8.16 -24.79
CA ILE A 659 3.01 8.01 -23.44
C ILE A 659 2.03 8.64 -22.47
N GLU A 660 1.72 7.92 -21.39
CA GLU A 660 0.89 8.40 -20.29
C GLU A 660 1.66 8.25 -18.99
N PHE A 661 1.74 9.34 -18.23
CA PHE A 661 2.23 9.31 -16.86
C PHE A 661 1.08 9.62 -15.91
N LYS A 662 0.91 8.74 -14.92
CA LYS A 662 -0.06 8.87 -13.85
C LYS A 662 0.65 8.67 -12.51
N SER A 663 0.43 9.58 -11.58
CA SER A 663 0.73 9.35 -10.17
C SER A 663 -0.55 9.30 -9.33
N ASP A 664 -0.45 8.69 -8.15
CA ASP A 664 -1.52 8.53 -7.18
C ASP A 664 -1.49 9.63 -6.09
N ALA A 665 -2.26 9.45 -5.02
CA ALA A 665 -2.42 10.46 -3.99
C ALA A 665 -1.22 10.59 -3.04
N THR A 666 -0.27 9.66 -3.10
CA THR A 666 0.77 9.42 -2.10
C THR A 666 2.14 9.20 -2.78
N VAL A 667 3.21 9.18 -1.98
CA VAL A 667 4.59 8.82 -2.38
C VAL A 667 5.06 9.37 -3.73
N MET A 668 5.70 10.54 -3.70
CA MET A 668 6.35 11.11 -4.89
C MET A 668 7.79 10.65 -5.02
N ASP A 669 8.29 10.62 -6.25
CA ASP A 669 9.67 10.26 -6.56
C ASP A 669 10.27 11.24 -7.59
N LYS A 670 11.57 11.16 -7.89
CA LYS A 670 12.28 12.23 -8.65
C LYS A 670 11.76 12.41 -10.09
N GLY A 671 11.03 11.44 -10.62
CA GLY A 671 10.43 11.44 -11.95
C GLY A 671 11.32 10.91 -13.04
N PHE A 672 11.18 11.44 -14.25
CA PHE A 672 11.92 10.94 -15.40
C PHE A 672 12.26 12.02 -16.41
N ILE A 673 13.36 11.78 -17.14
CA ILE A 673 13.74 12.51 -18.34
C ILE A 673 13.77 11.49 -19.48
N ALA A 674 12.90 11.69 -20.46
CA ALA A 674 12.78 10.83 -21.63
C ALA A 674 13.22 11.60 -22.89
N THR A 675 14.03 10.95 -23.71
CA THR A 675 14.37 11.44 -25.05
C THR A 675 13.82 10.51 -26.09
N TYR A 676 13.38 11.09 -27.21
CA TYR A 676 12.94 10.33 -28.35
C TYR A 676 13.69 10.77 -29.60
N SER A 677 13.88 9.84 -30.52
CA SER A 677 14.48 10.08 -31.84
C SER A 677 13.81 9.20 -32.87
N GLN A 678 13.78 9.68 -34.12
CA GLN A 678 13.41 8.84 -35.24
C GLN A 678 14.57 7.89 -35.54
N LYS A 679 14.29 6.60 -35.58
CA LYS A 679 15.17 5.60 -36.16
C LYS A 679 14.66 5.22 -37.54
N ASP A 680 15.58 4.94 -38.44
CA ASP A 680 15.23 4.17 -39.62
C ASP A 680 14.57 2.87 -39.16
N VAL A 681 13.50 2.46 -39.83
CA VAL A 681 13.06 1.06 -39.76
C VAL A 681 14.32 0.25 -39.99
N PRO A 682 14.73 -0.63 -39.04
CA PRO A 682 15.94 -1.40 -39.16
C PRO A 682 16.00 -1.94 -40.57
N THR A 683 16.91 -1.39 -41.35
CA THR A 683 17.18 -1.88 -42.69
C THR A 683 17.85 -3.22 -42.45
N VAL A 684 17.03 -4.27 -42.30
CA VAL A 684 17.39 -5.68 -42.20
C VAL A 684 18.81 -5.83 -41.63
N GLU A 685 18.95 -5.93 -40.31
CA GLU A 685 20.19 -6.36 -39.65
C GLU A 685 20.85 -7.40 -40.55
N THR A 686 22.03 -7.10 -41.09
CA THR A 686 22.56 -7.76 -42.29
C THR A 686 22.51 -9.28 -42.16
N CYS A 687 21.44 -9.88 -42.69
CA CYS A 687 21.26 -11.31 -42.64
C CYS A 687 22.23 -11.98 -43.63
N GLY A 688 22.53 -13.26 -43.42
CA GLY A 688 23.29 -14.07 -44.37
C GLY A 688 24.69 -13.53 -44.69
N SER A 689 25.30 -12.76 -43.78
CA SER A 689 26.58 -12.09 -44.01
C SER A 689 27.60 -12.45 -42.92
N PRO A 690 28.06 -13.72 -42.87
CA PRO A 690 28.89 -14.20 -41.77
C PRO A 690 30.22 -13.43 -41.71
N LYS A 691 30.58 -12.95 -40.52
CA LYS A 691 31.84 -12.21 -40.29
C LYS A 691 33.06 -13.13 -40.39
N ILE A 692 32.91 -14.37 -39.93
CA ILE A 692 33.92 -15.41 -40.07
C ILE A 692 33.55 -16.24 -41.30
N LEU A 693 34.42 -16.22 -42.31
CA LEU A 693 34.14 -16.95 -43.54
C LEU A 693 34.38 -18.47 -43.37
N PRO A 694 33.56 -19.31 -44.01
CA PRO A 694 33.83 -20.73 -44.11
C PRO A 694 35.17 -20.98 -44.83
N LYS A 695 36.00 -21.89 -44.29
CA LYS A 695 37.25 -22.33 -44.95
C LYS A 695 36.98 -23.54 -45.84
N PHE A 696 37.71 -23.63 -46.96
CA PHE A 696 37.56 -24.71 -47.94
C PHE A 696 38.86 -25.52 -48.10
N GLY A 697 38.77 -26.84 -47.99
CA GLY A 697 39.80 -27.81 -48.40
C GLY A 697 39.22 -28.80 -49.43
N ARG A 698 40.04 -29.40 -50.30
CA ARG A 698 39.61 -30.39 -51.32
C ARG A 698 38.93 -31.61 -50.64
N ILE A 699 37.68 -31.93 -51.01
CA ILE A 699 36.70 -32.69 -50.20
C ILE A 699 36.47 -34.15 -50.64
N VAL A 700 36.36 -35.10 -49.69
CA VAL A 700 35.23 -36.09 -49.56
C VAL A 700 34.88 -36.36 -48.07
N GLY A 701 33.59 -36.38 -47.66
CA GLY A 701 33.14 -36.94 -46.36
C GLY A 701 32.68 -36.02 -45.21
N GLY A 702 32.40 -34.73 -45.46
CA GLY A 702 32.08 -33.75 -44.41
C GLY A 702 33.34 -33.26 -43.68
N ILE A 703 33.44 -31.96 -43.39
CA ILE A 703 34.59 -31.40 -42.67
C ILE A 703 34.11 -30.58 -41.48
N GLU A 704 34.94 -30.49 -40.44
CA GLU A 704 34.72 -29.57 -39.33
C GLU A 704 34.54 -28.15 -39.89
N ALA A 705 33.45 -27.49 -39.51
CA ALA A 705 33.22 -26.11 -39.86
C ALA A 705 34.30 -25.23 -39.22
N ASN A 706 34.67 -24.12 -39.86
CA ASN A 706 35.46 -23.11 -39.15
C ASN A 706 34.59 -22.56 -38.00
N PRO A 707 35.07 -22.50 -36.73
CA PRO A 707 34.26 -22.05 -35.61
C PRO A 707 33.50 -20.75 -35.92
N HIS A 708 32.20 -20.76 -35.66
CA HIS A 708 31.27 -19.65 -35.87
C HIS A 708 31.14 -19.12 -37.32
N SER A 709 31.60 -19.87 -38.33
CA SER A 709 31.44 -19.50 -39.75
C SER A 709 30.01 -19.66 -40.29
N TRP A 710 29.13 -20.30 -39.51
CA TRP A 710 27.71 -20.47 -39.81
C TRP A 710 26.86 -19.93 -38.64
N PRO A 711 26.86 -18.60 -38.43
CA PRO A 711 26.40 -17.96 -37.19
C PRO A 711 24.88 -18.01 -36.95
N TRP A 712 24.11 -18.48 -37.93
CA TRP A 712 22.67 -18.71 -37.82
C TRP A 712 22.32 -20.13 -37.38
N GLN A 713 23.26 -21.07 -37.40
CA GLN A 713 23.03 -22.43 -36.94
C GLN A 713 22.73 -22.44 -35.44
N ILE A 714 21.65 -23.10 -35.04
CA ILE A 714 21.37 -23.37 -33.63
C ILE A 714 21.43 -24.86 -33.32
N SER A 715 21.69 -25.17 -32.06
CA SER A 715 21.54 -26.50 -31.49
C SER A 715 20.21 -26.53 -30.72
N LEU A 716 19.22 -27.26 -31.25
CA LEU A 716 17.98 -27.54 -30.52
C LEU A 716 18.25 -28.62 -29.50
N ARG A 717 17.91 -28.33 -28.24
CA ARG A 717 18.20 -29.18 -27.09
C ARG A 717 16.88 -29.57 -26.41
N ALA A 718 16.75 -30.85 -26.07
CA ALA A 718 15.60 -31.40 -25.36
C ALA A 718 16.05 -31.97 -24.00
N GLN A 719 15.18 -31.86 -22.99
CA GLN A 719 15.48 -32.37 -21.65
C GLN A 719 15.71 -33.89 -21.66
N THR A 720 16.78 -34.36 -21.01
CA THR A 720 17.11 -35.79 -20.90
C THR A 720 16.66 -36.33 -19.53
N GLN A 721 16.32 -37.63 -19.45
CA GLN A 721 15.93 -38.29 -18.19
C GLN A 721 17.14 -38.77 -17.36
N ARG A 722 18.36 -38.25 -17.58
CA ARG A 722 19.61 -38.83 -17.05
C ARG A 722 20.24 -38.11 -15.86
N SER A 723 19.62 -37.07 -15.29
CA SER A 723 20.14 -36.39 -14.10
C SER A 723 19.06 -36.14 -13.04
N TYR A 724 19.43 -36.31 -11.77
CA TYR A 724 18.63 -35.93 -10.58
C TYR A 724 18.58 -34.41 -10.35
N THR A 725 19.27 -33.62 -11.19
CA THR A 725 19.14 -32.16 -11.28
C THR A 725 18.34 -31.80 -12.54
N ASN A 726 17.33 -30.95 -12.42
CA ASN A 726 16.34 -30.61 -13.48
C ASN A 726 16.90 -29.89 -14.74
N ASP A 727 18.23 -29.88 -14.98
CA ASP A 727 18.88 -29.04 -16.00
C ASP A 727 19.80 -29.80 -16.99
N ASP A 728 19.56 -31.10 -17.25
CA ASP A 728 20.27 -31.84 -18.31
C ASP A 728 19.51 -31.75 -19.66
N TYR A 729 20.15 -31.17 -20.68
CA TYR A 729 19.56 -31.00 -22.03
C TYR A 729 20.51 -31.53 -23.13
N GLY A 730 20.01 -32.51 -23.90
CA GLY A 730 20.73 -33.15 -24.99
C GLY A 730 20.38 -32.55 -26.34
N HIS A 731 21.36 -32.48 -27.26
CA HIS A 731 21.09 -32.06 -28.64
C HIS A 731 20.26 -33.10 -29.38
N VAL A 732 19.22 -32.63 -30.07
CA VAL A 732 18.29 -33.47 -30.82
C VAL A 732 18.19 -33.10 -32.30
N CYS A 733 18.24 -31.81 -32.62
CA CYS A 733 18.11 -31.29 -33.97
C CYS A 733 18.83 -29.94 -34.14
N GLY A 734 18.98 -29.50 -35.37
CA GLY A 734 19.39 -28.15 -35.74
C GLY A 734 18.23 -27.15 -35.91
N GLY A 735 18.57 -25.95 -36.34
CA GLY A 735 17.64 -24.87 -36.67
C GLY A 735 18.40 -23.68 -37.24
N SER A 736 17.67 -22.68 -37.71
CA SER A 736 18.24 -21.44 -38.24
C SER A 736 17.63 -20.20 -37.59
N ILE A 737 18.46 -19.27 -37.16
CA ILE A 737 18.03 -17.95 -36.66
C ILE A 737 17.58 -17.10 -37.84
N ILE A 738 16.33 -16.61 -37.82
CA ILE A 738 15.78 -15.78 -38.92
C ILE A 738 15.61 -14.31 -38.52
N ASN A 739 15.50 -14.01 -37.23
CA ASN A 739 15.62 -12.65 -36.66
C ASN A 739 15.95 -12.72 -35.15
N SER A 740 15.96 -11.59 -34.44
CA SER A 740 16.35 -11.50 -33.03
C SER A 740 15.47 -12.30 -32.05
N ARG A 741 14.31 -12.81 -32.49
CA ARG A 741 13.38 -13.57 -31.63
C ARG A 741 12.91 -14.90 -32.21
N TRP A 742 13.13 -15.14 -33.50
CA TRP A 742 12.51 -16.24 -34.22
C TRP A 742 13.55 -17.16 -34.85
N ILE A 743 13.28 -18.46 -34.72
CA ILE A 743 14.07 -19.56 -35.27
C ILE A 743 13.14 -20.48 -36.05
N VAL A 744 13.64 -20.99 -37.17
CA VAL A 744 12.97 -22.02 -37.96
C VAL A 744 13.68 -23.37 -37.82
N THR A 745 12.91 -24.44 -37.74
CA THR A 745 13.39 -25.83 -37.66
C THR A 745 12.38 -26.77 -38.36
N ALA A 746 12.66 -28.07 -38.38
CA ALA A 746 11.76 -29.08 -38.93
C ALA A 746 10.64 -29.42 -37.93
N ALA A 747 9.42 -29.66 -38.41
CA ALA A 747 8.29 -30.03 -37.57
C ALA A 747 8.47 -31.40 -36.93
N HIS A 748 9.06 -32.37 -37.63
CA HIS A 748 9.30 -33.72 -37.10
C HIS A 748 10.25 -33.73 -35.90
N CYS A 749 11.13 -32.73 -35.77
CA CYS A 749 12.03 -32.59 -34.62
C CYS A 749 11.29 -32.31 -33.30
N VAL A 750 10.10 -31.70 -33.40
CA VAL A 750 9.34 -31.20 -32.27
C VAL A 750 7.97 -31.87 -32.13
N ASN A 751 7.50 -32.55 -33.18
CA ASN A 751 6.28 -33.32 -33.19
C ASN A 751 6.54 -34.79 -32.83
N GLY A 752 6.73 -35.06 -31.53
CA GLY A 752 6.95 -36.42 -31.01
C GLY A 752 5.67 -37.22 -30.70
N GLY A 753 4.50 -36.77 -31.16
CA GLY A 753 3.20 -37.38 -30.81
C GLY A 753 2.77 -37.17 -29.35
N LYS A 754 3.49 -36.34 -28.60
CA LYS A 754 3.20 -35.95 -27.21
C LYS A 754 3.25 -34.43 -27.10
N ASN A 755 2.31 -33.83 -26.36
CA ASN A 755 2.31 -32.39 -26.06
C ASN A 755 3.37 -32.07 -25.01
N TYR A 756 4.62 -31.91 -25.45
CA TYR A 756 5.72 -31.50 -24.57
C TYR A 756 5.56 -30.02 -24.16
N PRO A 757 5.75 -29.68 -22.87
CA PRO A 757 5.66 -28.30 -22.41
C PRO A 757 6.84 -27.46 -22.94
N MET A 758 6.70 -26.12 -23.01
CA MET A 758 7.71 -25.24 -23.62
C MET A 758 9.08 -25.33 -22.94
N ASN A 759 9.12 -25.57 -21.62
CA ASN A 759 10.36 -25.75 -20.86
C ASN A 759 11.12 -27.04 -21.18
N PHE A 760 10.50 -27.99 -21.90
CA PHE A 760 11.18 -29.17 -22.41
C PHE A 760 12.26 -28.83 -23.44
N TRP A 761 12.12 -27.68 -24.11
CA TRP A 761 12.98 -27.24 -25.19
C TRP A 761 13.91 -26.10 -24.76
N ARG A 762 15.16 -26.18 -25.20
CA ARG A 762 16.16 -25.12 -25.08
C ARG A 762 16.82 -24.88 -26.44
N ILE A 763 17.04 -23.60 -26.75
CA ILE A 763 17.77 -23.18 -27.95
C ILE A 763 19.16 -22.74 -27.51
N LEU A 764 20.19 -23.30 -28.12
CA LEU A 764 21.56 -22.88 -27.91
C LEU A 764 22.11 -22.23 -29.19
N VAL A 765 22.45 -20.94 -29.12
CA VAL A 765 23.10 -20.18 -30.19
C VAL A 765 24.61 -20.10 -29.96
N GLY A 766 25.40 -19.85 -31.01
CA GLY A 766 26.86 -19.67 -30.91
C GLY A 766 27.66 -20.96 -30.69
N GLU A 767 27.00 -22.11 -30.67
CA GLU A 767 27.62 -23.43 -30.47
C GLU A 767 28.54 -23.83 -31.64
N HIS A 768 29.68 -24.43 -31.31
CA HIS A 768 30.58 -25.08 -32.28
C HIS A 768 30.99 -26.47 -31.80
N ASP A 769 31.44 -26.59 -30.55
CA ASP A 769 31.93 -27.84 -29.95
C ASP A 769 31.08 -28.20 -28.71
N ARG A 770 30.15 -29.14 -28.89
CA ARG A 770 29.19 -29.61 -27.87
C ARG A 770 29.85 -30.27 -26.66
N SER A 771 31.16 -30.53 -26.70
CA SER A 771 31.93 -31.08 -25.58
C SER A 771 32.52 -30.00 -24.66
N LYS A 772 32.39 -28.72 -25.04
CA LYS A 772 32.96 -27.58 -24.33
C LYS A 772 31.93 -26.49 -24.14
N THR A 773 32.08 -25.73 -23.06
CA THR A 773 31.35 -24.47 -22.87
C THR A 773 32.22 -23.32 -23.37
N ASP A 774 31.73 -22.56 -24.35
CA ASP A 774 32.40 -21.38 -24.92
C ASP A 774 31.64 -20.09 -24.56
N ARG A 775 32.35 -18.95 -24.46
CA ARG A 775 31.76 -17.63 -24.18
C ARG A 775 30.73 -17.15 -25.22
N SER A 776 30.81 -17.68 -26.44
CA SER A 776 29.88 -17.38 -27.54
C SER A 776 28.54 -18.11 -27.40
N GLN A 777 28.50 -19.18 -26.59
CA GLN A 777 27.31 -20.00 -26.41
C GLN A 777 26.30 -19.30 -25.50
N LYS A 778 25.04 -19.22 -25.95
CA LYS A 778 23.95 -18.67 -25.12
C LYS A 778 22.67 -19.49 -25.24
N TYR A 779 22.10 -19.85 -24.09
CA TYR A 779 20.82 -20.52 -24.00
C TYR A 779 19.66 -19.53 -24.03
N HIS A 780 18.65 -19.83 -24.84
CA HIS A 780 17.37 -19.14 -24.88
C HIS A 780 16.24 -20.11 -24.55
N LYS A 781 15.32 -19.69 -23.66
CA LYS A 781 14.08 -20.43 -23.38
C LYS A 781 13.06 -20.18 -24.49
N VAL A 782 12.24 -21.19 -24.76
CA VAL A 782 11.13 -21.10 -25.71
C VAL A 782 9.92 -20.43 -25.06
N ASP A 783 9.44 -19.36 -25.69
CA ASP A 783 8.18 -18.68 -25.38
C ASP A 783 7.02 -19.33 -26.13
N LYS A 784 7.24 -19.64 -27.41
CA LYS A 784 6.22 -20.24 -28.27
C LYS A 784 6.83 -21.23 -29.26
N LEU A 785 6.13 -22.34 -29.48
CA LEU A 785 6.39 -23.30 -30.56
C LEU A 785 5.17 -23.34 -31.48
N ILE A 786 5.39 -23.17 -32.79
CA ILE A 786 4.36 -23.19 -33.82
C ILE A 786 4.75 -24.26 -34.84
N ILE A 787 3.96 -25.32 -34.95
CA ILE A 787 4.10 -26.33 -35.99
C ILE A 787 3.14 -25.96 -37.12
N HIS A 788 3.55 -26.13 -38.37
CA HIS A 788 2.68 -25.88 -39.51
C HIS A 788 1.38 -26.69 -39.40
N GLU A 789 0.23 -26.02 -39.56
CA GLU A 789 -1.10 -26.57 -39.30
C GLU A 789 -1.42 -27.83 -40.13
N ASN A 790 -0.83 -27.93 -41.32
CA ASN A 790 -1.00 -29.04 -42.25
C ASN A 790 0.21 -29.99 -42.30
N TYR A 791 1.02 -30.06 -41.23
CA TYR A 791 2.16 -30.98 -41.17
C TYR A 791 1.70 -32.45 -41.22
N ASP A 792 2.17 -33.20 -42.22
CA ASP A 792 1.90 -34.63 -42.40
C ASP A 792 3.05 -35.49 -41.85
N THR A 793 2.77 -36.29 -40.82
CA THR A 793 3.75 -37.17 -40.18
C THR A 793 4.13 -38.40 -41.00
N ARG A 794 3.39 -38.73 -42.08
CA ARG A 794 3.68 -39.89 -42.93
C ARG A 794 4.52 -39.50 -44.15
N GLY A 795 4.09 -38.49 -44.89
CA GLY A 795 4.77 -38.01 -46.10
C GLY A 795 5.77 -36.89 -45.86
N TYR A 796 5.88 -36.37 -44.63
CA TYR A 796 6.70 -35.20 -44.27
C TYR A 796 6.32 -33.92 -45.05
N HIS A 797 5.07 -33.82 -45.52
CA HIS A 797 4.54 -32.60 -46.12
C HIS A 797 4.45 -31.50 -45.07
N ASN A 798 4.79 -30.26 -45.44
CA ASN A 798 4.83 -29.11 -44.53
C ASN A 798 5.70 -29.32 -43.28
N ASP A 799 6.85 -29.99 -43.41
CA ASP A 799 7.79 -30.25 -42.31
C ASP A 799 8.57 -28.99 -41.88
N ILE A 800 7.86 -28.05 -41.26
CA ILE A 800 8.39 -26.77 -40.77
C ILE A 800 7.75 -26.37 -39.44
N ALA A 801 8.56 -25.86 -38.53
CA ALA A 801 8.13 -25.28 -37.26
C ALA A 801 8.93 -24.02 -36.92
N LEU A 802 8.32 -23.16 -36.10
CA LEU A 802 8.90 -21.92 -35.60
C LEU A 802 8.99 -21.93 -34.08
N PHE A 803 10.11 -21.47 -33.56
CA PHE A 803 10.27 -21.11 -32.15
C PHE A 803 10.35 -19.59 -32.00
N LYS A 804 9.62 -19.06 -31.01
CA LYS A 804 9.82 -17.71 -30.46
C LYS A 804 10.60 -17.83 -29.16
N THR A 805 11.68 -17.06 -29.03
CA THR A 805 12.47 -17.00 -27.79
C THR A 805 11.84 -16.03 -26.78
N THR A 806 11.99 -16.33 -25.49
CA THR A 806 11.58 -15.42 -24.40
C THR A 806 12.39 -14.13 -24.37
N THR A 807 13.68 -14.21 -24.69
CA THR A 807 14.62 -13.09 -24.73
C THR A 807 15.18 -12.88 -26.13
N GLU A 808 15.54 -11.65 -26.47
CA GLU A 808 16.23 -11.34 -27.72
C GLU A 808 17.59 -12.01 -27.84
N ILE A 809 17.83 -12.62 -29.00
CA ILE A 809 19.13 -13.08 -29.46
C ILE A 809 19.93 -11.84 -29.85
N LYS A 810 21.01 -11.57 -29.10
CA LYS A 810 21.90 -10.44 -29.39
C LYS A 810 22.90 -10.86 -30.46
N PHE A 811 22.89 -10.17 -31.59
CA PHE A 811 23.77 -10.46 -32.71
C PHE A 811 25.17 -9.89 -32.51
N ASN A 812 26.17 -10.67 -32.91
CA ASN A 812 27.58 -10.34 -32.83
C ASN A 812 28.34 -11.00 -34.00
N ASN A 813 29.64 -11.22 -33.87
CA ASN A 813 30.42 -11.84 -34.95
C ASN A 813 30.17 -13.35 -35.06
N GLU A 814 29.72 -13.98 -33.98
CA GLU A 814 29.54 -15.42 -33.80
C GLU A 814 28.07 -15.87 -33.95
N VAL A 815 27.12 -14.95 -33.79
CA VAL A 815 25.66 -15.20 -33.84
C VAL A 815 24.98 -14.15 -34.70
N GLN A 816 24.31 -14.58 -35.77
CA GLN A 816 23.69 -13.70 -36.78
C GLN A 816 22.50 -14.39 -37.46
N PRO A 817 21.52 -13.66 -38.01
CA PRO A 817 20.40 -14.26 -38.72
C PRO A 817 20.76 -14.65 -40.16
N ILE A 818 20.10 -15.69 -40.69
CA ILE A 818 20.13 -16.04 -42.12
C ILE A 818 19.03 -15.31 -42.89
N CYS A 819 19.28 -14.94 -44.15
CA CYS A 819 18.25 -14.34 -44.98
C CYS A 819 17.22 -15.37 -45.44
N LEU A 820 15.94 -15.01 -45.39
CA LEU A 820 14.87 -15.75 -46.08
C LEU A 820 14.79 -15.31 -47.53
N THR A 821 14.45 -16.22 -48.43
CA THR A 821 14.22 -15.92 -49.85
C THR A 821 12.95 -16.59 -50.35
N LYS A 822 12.18 -15.87 -51.17
CA LYS A 822 11.06 -16.42 -51.94
C LYS A 822 11.51 -17.07 -53.25
N GLU A 823 12.78 -16.92 -53.62
CA GLU A 823 13.32 -17.48 -54.85
C GLU A 823 13.57 -18.98 -54.69
N HIS A 824 13.10 -19.74 -55.66
CA HIS A 824 13.39 -21.16 -55.75
C HIS A 824 14.87 -21.37 -56.10
N VAL A 825 15.53 -22.30 -55.40
CA VAL A 825 16.86 -22.72 -55.78
C VAL A 825 16.82 -23.58 -57.05
N GLU A 826 17.71 -23.25 -57.98
CA GLU A 826 17.90 -23.97 -59.25
C GLU A 826 18.69 -25.27 -59.05
N ALA A 827 18.52 -26.22 -59.97
CA ALA A 827 19.32 -27.45 -59.99
C ALA A 827 20.82 -27.13 -60.17
N ASP A 828 21.68 -28.03 -59.68
CA ASP A 828 23.14 -27.95 -59.71
C ASP A 828 23.76 -26.80 -58.89
N LYS A 829 22.95 -25.91 -58.31
CA LYS A 829 23.45 -24.89 -57.36
C LYS A 829 24.08 -25.57 -56.15
N LEU A 830 25.31 -25.17 -55.82
CA LEU A 830 26.03 -25.68 -54.66
C LEU A 830 25.54 -24.98 -53.39
N CYS A 831 25.07 -25.77 -52.44
CA CYS A 831 24.58 -25.30 -51.17
C CYS A 831 25.25 -26.04 -50.01
N PHE A 832 25.36 -25.39 -48.88
CA PHE A 832 25.94 -25.91 -47.65
C PHE A 832 24.82 -26.39 -46.75
N THR A 833 25.05 -27.52 -46.11
CA THR A 833 24.31 -27.93 -44.92
C THR A 833 25.26 -28.13 -43.76
N THR A 834 24.78 -27.82 -42.57
CA THR A 834 25.55 -27.81 -41.32
C THR A 834 24.78 -28.47 -40.19
N GLY A 835 25.51 -29.14 -39.31
CA GLY A 835 24.93 -29.76 -38.12
C GLY A 835 25.90 -30.64 -37.35
N TRP A 836 25.38 -31.26 -36.28
CA TRP A 836 26.13 -32.14 -35.37
C TRP A 836 25.65 -33.59 -35.44
N GLY A 837 25.01 -33.96 -36.55
CA GLY A 837 24.52 -35.30 -36.80
C GLY A 837 25.63 -36.34 -36.96
N ALA A 838 25.21 -37.58 -37.15
CA ALA A 838 26.10 -38.72 -37.35
C ALA A 838 26.97 -38.53 -38.61
N THR A 839 28.26 -38.81 -38.51
CA THR A 839 29.18 -38.70 -39.66
C THR A 839 29.19 -39.97 -40.53
N HIS A 840 28.61 -41.06 -40.04
CA HIS A 840 28.38 -42.30 -40.77
C HIS A 840 26.96 -42.84 -40.49
N PHE A 841 26.38 -43.50 -41.50
CA PHE A 841 25.07 -44.12 -41.37
C PHE A 841 25.11 -45.26 -40.33
N GLY A 842 24.26 -45.19 -39.30
CA GLY A 842 24.16 -46.19 -38.23
C GLY A 842 24.90 -45.83 -36.94
N ASP A 843 25.68 -44.74 -36.92
CA ASP A 843 26.27 -44.23 -35.67
C ASP A 843 25.21 -43.61 -34.76
N SER A 844 25.20 -44.05 -33.50
CA SER A 844 24.28 -43.54 -32.47
C SER A 844 24.78 -42.26 -31.79
N LYS A 845 26.02 -41.83 -32.06
CA LYS A 845 26.62 -40.62 -31.50
C LYS A 845 26.92 -39.62 -32.62
N GLY A 846 26.17 -38.53 -32.64
CA GLY A 846 26.46 -37.39 -33.53
C GLY A 846 27.81 -36.73 -33.22
N SER A 847 28.32 -35.91 -34.13
CA SER A 847 29.61 -35.23 -33.95
C SER A 847 29.59 -34.26 -32.75
N ALA A 848 30.68 -34.21 -32.00
CA ALA A 848 30.86 -33.19 -30.96
C ALA A 848 31.01 -31.80 -31.58
N LYS A 849 31.67 -31.70 -32.73
CA LYS A 849 31.95 -30.43 -33.40
C LYS A 849 31.07 -30.21 -34.61
N LEU A 850 30.72 -28.95 -34.90
CA LEU A 850 29.87 -28.60 -36.02
C LEU A 850 30.54 -29.03 -37.33
N GLN A 851 29.81 -29.80 -38.13
CA GLN A 851 30.25 -30.23 -39.45
C GLN A 851 29.59 -29.37 -40.53
N GLN A 852 30.27 -29.25 -41.67
CA GLN A 852 29.74 -28.65 -42.88
C GLN A 852 29.96 -29.57 -44.09
N VAL A 853 29.01 -29.56 -45.02
CA VAL A 853 29.11 -30.26 -46.28
C VAL A 853 28.47 -29.45 -47.40
N ILE A 854 29.09 -29.49 -48.59
CA ILE A 854 28.57 -28.88 -49.81
C ILE A 854 27.81 -29.95 -50.58
N LEU A 855 26.58 -29.66 -50.97
CA LEU A 855 25.69 -30.53 -51.73
C LEU A 855 25.16 -29.77 -52.96
N PRO A 856 25.16 -30.39 -54.17
CA PRO A 856 24.47 -29.84 -55.32
C PRO A 856 22.96 -30.05 -55.16
N VAL A 857 22.16 -29.05 -55.54
CA VAL A 857 20.70 -29.20 -55.61
C VAL A 857 20.34 -30.14 -56.75
N VAL A 858 19.52 -31.14 -56.45
CA VAL A 858 19.01 -32.10 -57.44
C VAL A 858 17.66 -31.61 -57.96
N GLY A 859 17.53 -31.47 -59.27
CA GLY A 859 16.29 -31.11 -59.91
C GLY A 859 15.15 -32.08 -59.57
N HIS A 860 13.93 -31.55 -59.40
CA HIS A 860 12.77 -32.32 -58.95
C HIS A 860 12.46 -33.56 -59.82
N GLU A 861 12.56 -33.42 -61.15
CA GLU A 861 12.32 -34.51 -62.11
C GLU A 861 13.32 -35.67 -61.93
N GLN A 862 14.57 -35.36 -61.60
CA GLN A 862 15.59 -36.37 -61.33
C GLN A 862 15.40 -36.98 -59.94
N CYS A 863 15.12 -36.15 -58.93
CA CYS A 863 14.95 -36.61 -57.56
C CYS A 863 13.78 -37.60 -57.43
N SER A 864 12.68 -37.35 -58.14
CA SER A 864 11.45 -38.15 -58.04
C SER A 864 11.47 -39.44 -58.86
N LYS A 865 12.58 -39.79 -59.52
CA LYS A 865 12.65 -41.01 -60.32
C LYS A 865 12.65 -42.27 -59.44
N PRO A 866 11.96 -43.35 -59.86
CA PRO A 866 11.97 -44.63 -59.15
C PRO A 866 13.38 -45.23 -58.97
N ASP A 867 14.27 -45.04 -59.93
CA ASP A 867 15.66 -45.54 -59.92
C ASP A 867 16.66 -44.58 -59.26
N TYR A 868 16.16 -43.46 -58.73
CA TYR A 868 16.93 -42.48 -57.97
C TYR A 868 16.50 -42.51 -56.49
N LEU A 869 15.77 -41.51 -55.99
CA LEU A 869 15.29 -41.54 -54.60
C LEU A 869 14.32 -42.70 -54.36
N GLY A 870 13.51 -43.07 -55.36
CA GLY A 870 12.54 -44.15 -55.24
C GLY A 870 11.31 -43.81 -54.39
N MET A 871 11.12 -42.53 -54.05
CA MET A 871 10.01 -42.02 -53.27
C MET A 871 9.44 -40.75 -53.91
N SER A 872 8.15 -40.49 -53.69
CA SER A 872 7.50 -39.26 -54.17
C SER A 872 8.00 -38.04 -53.40
N VAL A 873 8.35 -36.98 -54.11
CA VAL A 873 8.78 -35.69 -53.53
C VAL A 873 7.82 -34.62 -54.03
N ASN A 874 7.34 -33.73 -53.18
CA ASN A 874 6.46 -32.65 -53.64
C ASN A 874 7.30 -31.47 -54.15
N LYS A 875 7.19 -31.13 -55.45
CA LYS A 875 7.94 -30.03 -56.08
C LYS A 875 7.76 -28.69 -55.37
N LYS A 876 6.57 -28.40 -54.85
CA LYS A 876 6.23 -27.13 -54.20
C LYS A 876 6.76 -27.07 -52.77
N GLU A 877 6.84 -28.18 -52.07
CA GLU A 877 7.10 -28.18 -50.63
C GLU A 877 8.52 -28.63 -50.29
N MET A 878 9.19 -29.34 -51.20
CA MET A 878 10.46 -30.00 -50.95
C MET A 878 11.50 -29.69 -52.03
N VAL A 879 12.76 -29.77 -51.63
CA VAL A 879 13.94 -29.67 -52.50
C VAL A 879 14.94 -30.75 -52.12
N CYS A 880 15.56 -31.38 -53.12
CA CYS A 880 16.56 -32.42 -52.89
C CYS A 880 17.97 -31.84 -53.07
N ALA A 881 18.93 -32.28 -52.27
CA ALA A 881 20.34 -31.95 -52.47
C ALA A 881 21.22 -33.16 -52.14
N GLY A 882 22.21 -33.43 -52.98
CA GLY A 882 23.09 -34.58 -52.80
C GLY A 882 23.77 -35.00 -54.10
N TYR A 883 24.91 -35.68 -53.98
CA TYR A 883 25.65 -36.18 -55.14
C TYR A 883 25.03 -37.49 -55.67
N PRO A 884 24.96 -37.69 -57.00
CA PRO A 884 24.51 -38.95 -57.59
C PRO A 884 25.30 -40.17 -57.11
N GLU A 885 26.60 -40.01 -56.85
CA GLU A 885 27.50 -41.06 -56.37
C GLU A 885 27.34 -41.34 -54.87
N GLY A 886 26.60 -40.50 -54.13
CA GLY A 886 26.45 -40.57 -52.67
C GLY A 886 27.64 -39.96 -51.93
N GLN A 887 28.08 -40.61 -50.84
CA GLN A 887 29.27 -40.30 -50.01
C GLN A 887 29.19 -39.03 -49.15
N LYS A 888 28.26 -38.11 -49.42
CA LYS A 888 28.07 -36.86 -48.68
C LYS A 888 26.60 -36.56 -48.54
N ASP A 889 26.13 -36.35 -47.31
CA ASP A 889 24.73 -36.03 -47.02
C ASP A 889 24.60 -35.46 -45.60
N ALA A 890 23.43 -34.89 -45.29
CA ALA A 890 23.00 -34.68 -43.92
C ALA A 890 22.58 -36.03 -43.30
N CYS A 891 22.74 -36.20 -41.98
CA CYS A 891 22.38 -37.44 -41.31
C CYS A 891 21.66 -37.23 -39.98
N GLN A 892 21.47 -38.31 -39.23
CA GLN A 892 20.70 -38.30 -37.98
C GLN A 892 21.27 -37.29 -36.98
N GLY A 893 20.45 -36.31 -36.59
CA GLY A 893 20.84 -35.18 -35.74
C GLY A 893 21.07 -33.86 -36.49
N ASP A 894 21.11 -33.87 -37.83
CA ASP A 894 21.17 -32.64 -38.65
C ASP A 894 19.78 -32.10 -39.03
N SER A 895 18.71 -32.86 -38.73
CA SER A 895 17.32 -32.47 -38.96
C SER A 895 17.02 -31.06 -38.43
N GLY A 896 16.26 -30.27 -39.17
CA GLY A 896 16.01 -28.86 -38.85
C GLY A 896 17.15 -27.91 -39.18
N GLY A 897 18.35 -28.41 -39.50
CA GLY A 897 19.49 -27.60 -39.95
C GLY A 897 19.26 -26.90 -41.30
N PRO A 898 20.06 -25.87 -41.62
CA PRO A 898 19.94 -25.09 -42.83
C PRO A 898 20.48 -25.81 -44.07
N LEU A 899 19.81 -25.62 -45.21
CA LEU A 899 20.41 -25.70 -46.54
C LEU A 899 20.57 -24.28 -47.09
N VAL A 900 21.80 -23.78 -47.10
CA VAL A 900 22.15 -22.41 -47.50
C VAL A 900 23.01 -22.39 -48.74
N CYS A 901 22.60 -21.69 -49.78
CA CYS A 901 23.33 -21.70 -51.04
C CYS A 901 24.46 -20.67 -51.05
N SER A 902 25.46 -20.89 -51.92
CA SER A 902 26.52 -19.89 -52.16
C SER A 902 25.93 -18.50 -52.42
N LYS A 903 26.71 -17.46 -52.06
CA LYS A 903 26.27 -16.06 -52.03
C LYS A 903 25.49 -15.68 -53.28
N GLY A 904 24.31 -15.07 -53.08
CA GLY A 904 23.53 -14.46 -54.15
C GLY A 904 24.26 -13.28 -54.81
N PRO A 905 23.67 -12.62 -55.83
CA PRO A 905 24.26 -11.46 -56.49
C PRO A 905 24.64 -10.32 -55.55
N ASP A 906 23.95 -10.24 -54.41
CA ASP A 906 24.15 -9.24 -53.35
C ASP A 906 25.20 -9.64 -52.31
N GLY A 907 25.87 -10.78 -52.49
CA GLY A 907 26.92 -11.25 -51.59
C GLY A 907 26.42 -11.90 -50.30
N ARG A 908 25.11 -12.19 -50.17
CA ARG A 908 24.51 -12.78 -48.96
C ARG A 908 24.13 -14.25 -49.14
N TYR A 909 24.15 -14.99 -48.03
CA TYR A 909 23.62 -16.35 -47.93
C TYR A 909 22.12 -16.32 -47.68
N TYR A 910 21.41 -17.25 -48.30
CA TYR A 910 19.97 -17.40 -48.16
C TYR A 910 19.60 -18.82 -47.75
N LEU A 911 18.62 -18.92 -46.86
CA LEU A 911 18.04 -20.19 -46.44
C LEU A 911 17.09 -20.68 -47.53
N HIS A 912 17.49 -21.74 -48.25
CA HIS A 912 16.68 -22.34 -49.30
C HIS A 912 15.99 -23.64 -48.85
N GLY A 913 16.54 -24.32 -47.85
CA GLY A 913 15.95 -25.54 -47.31
C GLY A 913 16.16 -25.72 -45.81
N ILE A 914 15.34 -26.60 -45.22
CA ILE A 914 15.47 -27.09 -43.84
C ILE A 914 15.60 -28.61 -43.92
N THR A 915 16.63 -29.21 -43.31
CA THR A 915 16.88 -30.65 -43.34
C THR A 915 15.66 -31.42 -42.82
N SER A 916 15.05 -32.28 -43.65
CA SER A 916 13.77 -32.92 -43.35
C SER A 916 13.89 -34.44 -43.27
N TRP A 917 14.10 -35.15 -44.39
CA TRP A 917 14.17 -36.62 -44.40
C TRP A 917 15.09 -37.14 -45.52
N GLY A 918 15.39 -38.45 -45.51
CA GLY A 918 16.22 -39.10 -46.52
C GLY A 918 16.14 -40.63 -46.45
N VAL A 919 16.63 -41.31 -47.50
CA VAL A 919 16.71 -42.78 -47.54
C VAL A 919 18.15 -43.20 -47.27
N GLY A 920 18.45 -43.48 -46.00
CA GLY A 920 19.83 -43.62 -45.54
C GLY A 920 20.56 -42.26 -45.51
N CYS A 921 21.86 -42.28 -45.22
CA CYS A 921 22.72 -41.11 -45.35
C CYS A 921 23.83 -41.42 -46.35
N ALA A 922 24.12 -40.49 -47.26
CA ALA A 922 25.26 -40.58 -48.17
C ALA A 922 25.23 -41.81 -49.10
N MET A 923 24.04 -42.35 -49.40
CA MET A 923 23.88 -43.46 -50.34
C MET A 923 23.84 -42.95 -51.79
N ALA A 924 24.41 -43.73 -52.71
CA ALA A 924 24.36 -43.40 -54.13
C ALA A 924 22.90 -43.28 -54.60
N LYS A 925 22.61 -42.23 -55.37
CA LYS A 925 21.29 -41.88 -55.90
C LYS A 925 20.19 -41.62 -54.84
N LYS A 926 20.54 -41.48 -53.56
CA LYS A 926 19.61 -41.15 -52.47
C LYS A 926 19.97 -39.80 -51.86
N PRO A 927 19.59 -38.68 -52.50
CA PRO A 927 19.85 -37.34 -51.94
C PRO A 927 19.01 -37.11 -50.68
N GLY A 928 19.49 -36.24 -49.79
CA GLY A 928 18.69 -35.69 -48.70
C GLY A 928 17.55 -34.81 -49.23
N VAL A 929 16.42 -34.84 -48.54
CA VAL A 929 15.23 -34.04 -48.83
C VAL A 929 15.06 -32.95 -47.76
N PHE A 930 14.86 -31.73 -48.24
CA PHE A 930 14.75 -30.53 -47.43
C PHE A 930 13.41 -29.85 -47.65
N THR A 931 12.82 -29.28 -46.60
CA THR A 931 11.64 -28.43 -46.71
C THR A 931 11.99 -27.16 -47.46
N ARG A 932 11.30 -26.86 -48.57
CA ARG A 932 11.57 -25.73 -49.46
C ARG A 932 11.12 -24.41 -48.82
N VAL A 933 12.04 -23.68 -48.20
CA VAL A 933 11.76 -22.46 -47.42
C VAL A 933 11.04 -21.38 -48.24
N SER A 934 11.37 -21.24 -49.53
CA SER A 934 10.73 -20.25 -50.42
C SER A 934 9.21 -20.35 -50.47
N SER A 935 8.65 -21.54 -50.24
CA SER A 935 7.21 -21.79 -50.27
C SER A 935 6.52 -21.43 -48.95
N TYR A 936 7.30 -21.23 -47.88
CA TYR A 936 6.78 -20.96 -46.54
C TYR A 936 7.13 -19.56 -46.03
N VAL A 937 7.84 -18.72 -46.78
CA VAL A 937 8.19 -17.35 -46.34
C VAL A 937 6.95 -16.55 -45.93
N ASP A 938 5.87 -16.65 -46.69
CA ASP A 938 4.61 -15.96 -46.36
C ASP A 938 3.96 -16.52 -45.09
N TRP A 939 3.97 -17.84 -44.93
CA TRP A 939 3.51 -18.47 -43.68
C TRP A 939 4.38 -18.06 -42.50
N ILE A 940 5.71 -18.05 -42.64
CA ILE A 940 6.66 -17.61 -41.61
C ILE A 940 6.36 -16.17 -41.19
N ASN A 941 6.26 -15.25 -42.15
CA ASN A 941 5.99 -13.84 -41.87
C ASN A 941 4.61 -13.62 -41.25
N ALA A 942 3.60 -14.38 -41.69
CA ALA A 942 2.26 -14.32 -41.09
C ALA A 942 2.28 -14.81 -39.64
N GLN A 943 2.97 -15.91 -39.34
CA GLN A 943 3.11 -16.40 -37.96
C GLN A 943 3.92 -15.43 -37.09
N ILE A 944 5.00 -14.84 -37.61
CA ILE A 944 5.74 -13.80 -36.88
C ILE A 944 4.81 -12.64 -36.57
N SER A 945 4.12 -12.07 -37.57
CA SER A 945 3.26 -10.90 -37.39
C SER A 945 2.11 -11.17 -36.41
N LYS A 946 1.44 -12.32 -36.52
CA LYS A 946 0.35 -12.73 -35.64
C LYS A 946 0.78 -12.94 -34.19
N ASN A 947 2.05 -13.23 -33.96
CA ASN A 947 2.58 -13.65 -32.67
C ASN A 947 3.75 -12.76 -32.19
N SER A 948 3.91 -11.54 -32.74
CA SER A 948 4.98 -10.60 -32.41
C SER A 948 4.72 -9.89 -31.09
#